data_AF-A0A947EZT1-F1
#
_entry.id   AF-A0A947EZT1-F1
#
_cell.length_a   1.000
_cell.length_b   1.000
_cell.length_c   1.000
_cell.angle_alpha   90.00
_cell.angle_beta   90.00
_cell.angle_gamma   90.00
#
_symmetry.space_group_name_H-M   'P 1'
#
loop_
_entity.id
_entity.type
_entity.pdbx_description
1 polymer ?
#
loop_
_entity_poly.entity_id
_entity_poly.type
_entity_poly.pdbx_seq_one_letter_code
_entity_poly.pdbx_strand_id
1 'polypeptide(L)'
;MKGSVLVVGSGIGGMQASLDMASSGLLVHMINEEPSIGGTMSRLDKTFPTGDCAMCMISPRMVESSRHPNIKMHTMTKVLSVEGEEGDFTVTLEQKARYVDPDRCTGCGACEEKCPSRVTSEFNLGLDNRRAIYALFPQAVPNTRAIDAEHCLYLTKKVCRKCEKVCDAVAINFEDTDKQYEINVGSIILTPGLKTYDPAIRQEFGFGRIENIVTALQFERLLSASGPCGGHVERPSDKAHPKRLAWIQCVGSRNTHNANPWCSSVCCMYAAKQTIIAKEHDSEVEATVFYMEMRAYGKDFDKYIDKAKNEGVNYRRAMVSEIIENPETKDLTIHYIDEDGKRINEEFDMAILSIGFEPREKYLEFAQTFGIETDEYGFAKTSKLRPVETSRPGIYVAGIYQGPKDIPETVIQGSGAAARTMSLLGDSRGSEIEEVVLPPERDITAEEPKVGVIVCHCGINIAGTVDVDKVADAAAKEPGVAHTETIIYACAPDGQEKIRELIKEKGLNRVVVASCTPRTHSPLFQDTIREVGLNKFLFELADIREQCSWCHKEDKEVATAKAIEIVNMNVAKTRLLEPVTQNSVGVDHAALVVGGGIAGMNAALSLADQGYGVHLVEREKELGGLLNKVRRNLEGDDVQVYLTEVIDNVQNNPAITVHFDTTVDNTDGFVGNFTTLLTNGTSIDHGAILIATGGKEYTPEEYHYNDSDRILTQRELEDLLAEQEPIAGQTYVMIQCIGSREEPTNYCSRVCCQDALKNSIAIKEKTPDAQVVVLYRDMRAYGLKEDYYRKARDLGVLFFLFTPDQKPEVTPVQDGCTVSLPGKILGKEIVINADYVVLSTGLRPQPDVTEFAKKYKLTCNIDDFFLEAHVKLRPVDFPSEGFFIAG
;
A
#
# COMPACT_ATOMS: atom_id res chain seq x y z
N MET A 1 29.68 -5.76 -13.01
CA MET A 1 28.93 -5.75 -11.74
C MET A 1 28.31 -7.11 -11.54
N LYS A 2 27.84 -7.45 -10.34
CA LYS A 2 27.01 -8.65 -10.13
C LYS A 2 25.61 -8.41 -10.70
N GLY A 3 25.01 -9.43 -11.31
CA GLY A 3 23.63 -9.42 -11.81
C GLY A 3 22.61 -9.81 -10.74
N SER A 4 22.99 -9.72 -9.47
CA SER A 4 22.20 -10.11 -8.31
C SER A 4 21.97 -8.95 -7.35
N VAL A 5 20.88 -9.00 -6.59
CA VAL A 5 20.42 -7.94 -5.68
C VAL A 5 20.00 -8.54 -4.35
N LEU A 6 20.31 -7.85 -3.24
CA LEU A 6 19.78 -8.19 -1.93
C LEU A 6 18.58 -7.30 -1.58
N VAL A 7 17.45 -7.91 -1.22
CA VAL A 7 16.29 -7.21 -0.65
C VAL A 7 16.16 -7.58 0.82
N VAL A 8 16.32 -6.58 1.70
CA VAL A 8 16.27 -6.73 3.15
C VAL A 8 14.86 -6.45 3.64
N GLY A 9 14.13 -7.51 3.97
CA GLY A 9 12.73 -7.45 4.38
C GLY A 9 11.80 -7.88 3.25
N SER A 10 10.79 -8.68 3.60
CA SER A 10 9.86 -9.29 2.65
C SER A 10 8.40 -8.89 2.92
N GLY A 11 8.20 -7.61 3.27
CA GLY A 11 6.88 -6.99 3.27
C GLY A 11 6.44 -6.65 1.85
N ILE A 12 5.29 -5.97 1.71
CA ILE A 12 4.72 -5.66 0.38
C ILE A 12 5.68 -4.88 -0.53
N GLY A 13 6.45 -3.92 0.01
CA GLY A 13 7.44 -3.16 -0.77
C GLY A 13 8.64 -4.01 -1.21
N GLY A 14 9.14 -4.89 -0.34
CA GLY A 14 10.25 -5.79 -0.67
C GLY A 14 9.85 -6.85 -1.70
N MET A 15 8.64 -7.41 -1.58
CA MET A 15 8.09 -8.34 -2.58
C MET A 15 7.89 -7.65 -3.92
N GLN A 16 7.33 -6.43 -3.95
CA GLN A 16 7.17 -5.68 -5.20
C GLN A 16 8.52 -5.43 -5.88
N ALA A 17 9.51 -4.92 -5.13
CA ALA A 17 10.84 -4.68 -5.67
C ALA A 17 11.49 -5.97 -6.20
N SER A 18 11.36 -7.07 -5.45
CA SER A 18 11.90 -8.37 -5.85
C SER A 18 11.27 -8.88 -7.14
N LEU A 19 9.96 -8.80 -7.28
CA LEU A 19 9.23 -9.22 -8.47
C LEU A 19 9.61 -8.38 -9.70
N ASP A 20 9.68 -7.05 -9.56
CA ASP A 20 10.02 -6.16 -10.66
C ASP A 20 11.45 -6.42 -11.19
N MET A 21 12.43 -6.60 -10.28
CA MET A 21 13.81 -6.90 -10.64
C MET A 21 13.97 -8.31 -11.21
N ALA A 22 13.33 -9.30 -10.59
CA ALA A 22 13.45 -10.69 -11.00
C ALA A 22 12.80 -10.96 -12.37
N SER A 23 11.64 -10.34 -12.63
CA SER A 23 10.96 -10.37 -13.93
C SER A 23 11.76 -9.65 -15.00
N SER A 24 12.58 -8.67 -14.60
CA SER A 24 13.49 -7.94 -15.48
C SER A 24 14.86 -8.60 -15.62
N GLY A 25 15.03 -9.84 -15.15
CA GLY A 25 16.23 -10.66 -15.39
C GLY A 25 17.39 -10.41 -14.42
N LEU A 26 17.13 -9.97 -13.19
CA LEU A 26 18.12 -9.97 -12.11
C LEU A 26 17.86 -11.13 -11.14
N LEU A 27 18.91 -11.67 -10.53
CA LEU A 27 18.78 -12.63 -9.44
C LEU A 27 18.52 -11.86 -8.12
N VAL A 28 17.48 -12.21 -7.37
CA VAL A 28 17.14 -11.52 -6.13
C VAL A 28 17.31 -12.45 -4.94
N HIS A 29 18.12 -12.04 -3.97
CA HIS A 29 18.19 -12.62 -2.63
C HIS A 29 17.24 -11.84 -1.74
N MET A 30 16.08 -12.40 -1.41
CA MET A 30 15.13 -11.77 -0.50
C MET A 30 15.29 -12.36 0.89
N ILE A 31 15.68 -11.55 1.87
CA ILE A 31 15.89 -11.99 3.25
C ILE A 31 14.75 -11.55 4.17
N ASN A 32 14.44 -12.38 5.16
CA ASN A 32 13.45 -12.07 6.18
C ASN A 32 13.79 -12.75 7.51
N GLU A 33 13.66 -12.00 8.61
CA GLU A 33 13.95 -12.50 9.96
C GLU A 33 12.85 -13.42 10.49
N GLU A 34 11.60 -13.22 10.07
CA GLU A 34 10.48 -14.10 10.41
C GLU A 34 10.50 -15.38 9.54
N PRO A 35 9.87 -16.48 10.01
CA PRO A 35 9.82 -17.74 9.25
C PRO A 35 8.95 -17.67 7.98
N SER A 36 8.25 -16.56 7.74
CA SER A 36 7.37 -16.33 6.59
C SER A 36 7.47 -14.90 6.09
N ILE A 37 7.33 -14.71 4.78
CA ILE A 37 7.14 -13.40 4.15
C ILE A 37 5.73 -12.86 4.38
N GLY A 38 5.48 -11.59 4.01
CA GLY A 38 4.16 -10.94 4.08
C GLY A 38 4.13 -9.68 4.95
N GLY A 39 4.99 -9.61 5.98
CA GLY A 39 5.08 -8.45 6.88
C GLY A 39 3.74 -8.06 7.52
N THR A 40 3.59 -6.80 7.92
CA THR A 40 2.37 -6.36 8.64
C THR A 40 1.09 -6.41 7.82
N MET A 41 1.17 -6.31 6.49
CA MET A 41 -0.02 -6.38 5.63
C MET A 41 -0.73 -7.74 5.77
N SER A 42 0.01 -8.82 6.06
CA SER A 42 -0.57 -10.15 6.35
C SER A 42 -1.42 -10.19 7.63
N ARG A 43 -1.23 -9.23 8.55
CA ARG A 43 -1.99 -9.13 9.81
C ARG A 43 -3.31 -8.36 9.66
N LEU A 44 -3.48 -7.61 8.58
CA LEU A 44 -4.68 -6.81 8.32
C LEU A 44 -5.83 -7.70 7.87
N ASP A 45 -7.07 -7.32 8.18
CA ASP A 45 -8.25 -8.00 7.65
C ASP A 45 -8.58 -7.51 6.23
N LYS A 46 -8.79 -6.20 6.09
CA LYS A 46 -9.01 -5.52 4.80
C LYS A 46 -8.11 -4.29 4.62
N THR A 47 -8.11 -3.70 3.42
CA THR A 47 -7.36 -2.47 3.10
C THR A 47 -8.28 -1.33 2.66
N PHE A 48 -8.10 -0.13 3.22
CA PHE A 48 -8.75 1.10 2.75
C PHE A 48 -8.10 1.60 1.45
N PRO A 49 -8.76 2.38 0.58
CA PRO A 49 -10.16 2.76 0.61
C PRO A 49 -11.06 1.75 -0.10
N THR A 50 -10.49 0.72 -0.74
CA THR A 50 -11.24 -0.24 -1.57
C THR A 50 -12.08 -1.22 -0.74
N GLY A 51 -11.64 -1.53 0.48
CA GLY A 51 -12.26 -2.55 1.32
C GLY A 51 -11.89 -3.98 0.89
N ASP A 52 -10.84 -4.18 0.11
CA ASP A 52 -10.40 -5.52 -0.29
C ASP A 52 -9.85 -6.30 0.89
N CYS A 53 -10.05 -7.62 0.91
CA CYS A 53 -9.42 -8.50 1.88
C CYS A 53 -7.90 -8.46 1.73
N ALA A 54 -7.17 -8.05 2.77
CA ALA A 54 -5.73 -7.84 2.71
C ALA A 54 -4.98 -9.13 2.36
N MET A 55 -5.41 -10.26 2.93
CA MET A 55 -4.83 -11.57 2.63
C MET A 55 -5.01 -11.96 1.16
N CYS A 56 -6.17 -11.67 0.56
CA CYS A 56 -6.43 -11.97 -0.85
C CYS A 56 -5.56 -11.13 -1.80
N MET A 57 -5.13 -9.96 -1.33
CA MET A 57 -4.28 -9.06 -2.10
C MET A 57 -2.80 -9.42 -1.97
N ILE A 58 -2.34 -9.78 -0.76
CA ILE A 58 -0.94 -10.09 -0.54
C ILE A 58 -0.56 -11.53 -0.91
N SER A 59 -1.45 -12.50 -0.72
CA SER A 59 -1.16 -13.91 -0.98
C SER A 59 -0.69 -14.19 -2.41
N PRO A 60 -1.28 -13.61 -3.48
CA PRO A 60 -0.75 -13.76 -4.84
C PRO A 60 0.70 -13.34 -4.95
N ARG A 61 1.05 -12.16 -4.40
CA ARG A 61 2.43 -11.64 -4.42
C ARG A 61 3.39 -12.51 -3.63
N MET A 62 2.96 -13.07 -2.51
CA MET A 62 3.76 -14.00 -1.72
C MET A 62 4.05 -15.28 -2.49
N VAL A 63 3.02 -15.88 -3.10
CA VAL A 63 3.17 -17.10 -3.89
C VAL A 63 4.02 -16.85 -5.13
N GLU A 64 3.75 -15.77 -5.87
CA GLU A 64 4.52 -15.32 -7.03
C GLU A 64 6.00 -15.18 -6.65
N SER A 65 6.30 -14.48 -5.55
CA SER A 65 7.67 -14.31 -5.06
C SER A 65 8.35 -15.64 -4.71
N SER A 66 7.60 -16.58 -4.13
CA SER A 66 8.16 -17.88 -3.73
C SER A 66 8.39 -18.86 -4.87
N ARG A 67 7.63 -18.72 -5.96
CA ARG A 67 7.73 -19.58 -7.15
C ARG A 67 8.63 -18.98 -8.22
N HIS A 68 8.97 -17.70 -8.10
CA HIS A 68 9.81 -17.04 -9.09
C HIS A 68 11.22 -17.66 -9.09
N PRO A 69 11.72 -18.17 -10.23
CA PRO A 69 13.02 -18.87 -10.32
C PRO A 69 14.19 -18.02 -9.85
N ASN A 70 14.11 -16.72 -10.13
CA ASN A 70 15.15 -15.75 -9.85
C ASN A 70 14.96 -15.05 -8.50
N ILE A 71 14.10 -15.57 -7.61
CA ILE A 71 13.96 -15.07 -6.24
C ILE A 71 14.38 -16.17 -5.27
N LYS A 72 15.56 -16.01 -4.67
CA LYS A 72 16.09 -16.88 -3.61
C LYS A 72 15.64 -16.33 -2.26
N MET A 73 14.69 -17.00 -1.62
CA MET A 73 14.17 -16.60 -0.31
C MET A 73 15.02 -17.15 0.83
N HIS A 74 15.45 -16.26 1.73
CA HIS A 74 16.23 -16.58 2.93
C HIS A 74 15.40 -16.18 4.16
N THR A 75 14.52 -17.09 4.61
CA THR A 75 13.76 -16.87 5.85
C THR A 75 14.57 -17.26 7.08
N MET A 76 14.20 -16.71 8.23
CA MET A 76 14.95 -16.83 9.48
C MET A 76 16.37 -16.23 9.36
N THR A 77 16.55 -15.24 8.48
CA THR A 77 17.87 -14.71 8.11
C THR A 77 17.97 -13.21 8.36
N LYS A 78 19.10 -12.77 8.92
CA LYS A 78 19.48 -11.35 9.07
C LYS A 78 20.85 -11.07 8.46
N VAL A 79 21.11 -9.80 8.13
CA VAL A 79 22.43 -9.34 7.73
C VAL A 79 23.30 -9.07 8.96
N LEU A 80 24.56 -9.51 8.93
CA LEU A 80 25.56 -9.21 9.94
C LEU A 80 26.48 -8.05 9.52
N SER A 81 26.95 -8.06 8.27
CA SER A 81 27.83 -7.03 7.72
C SER A 81 27.65 -6.87 6.22
N VAL A 82 27.95 -5.67 5.72
CA VAL A 82 27.99 -5.33 4.30
C VAL A 82 29.31 -4.62 3.99
N GLU A 83 30.14 -5.26 3.17
CA GLU A 83 31.42 -4.75 2.68
C GLU A 83 31.36 -4.53 1.16
N GLY A 84 32.28 -3.73 0.63
CA GLY A 84 32.34 -3.42 -0.81
C GLY A 84 31.62 -2.12 -1.21
N GLU A 85 31.38 -1.97 -2.50
CA GLU A 85 30.85 -0.75 -3.14
C GLU A 85 29.77 -1.10 -4.18
N GLU A 86 29.12 -0.08 -4.74
CA GLU A 86 28.04 -0.28 -5.70
C GLU A 86 28.48 -1.16 -6.88
N GLY A 87 27.67 -2.15 -7.22
CA GLY A 87 27.99 -3.15 -8.24
C GLY A 87 28.77 -4.37 -7.76
N ASP A 88 29.34 -4.37 -6.55
CA ASP A 88 30.07 -5.51 -5.96
C ASP A 88 30.13 -5.44 -4.41
N PHE A 89 29.00 -5.72 -3.76
CA PHE A 89 28.92 -5.88 -2.30
C PHE A 89 29.10 -7.34 -1.89
N THR A 90 29.83 -7.56 -0.80
CA THR A 90 29.86 -8.83 -0.08
C THR A 90 29.05 -8.70 1.20
N VAL A 91 28.03 -9.57 1.35
CA VAL A 91 27.09 -9.53 2.47
C VAL A 91 27.19 -10.80 3.28
N THR A 92 27.48 -10.65 4.58
CA THR A 92 27.48 -11.77 5.53
C THR A 92 26.09 -11.93 6.14
N LEU A 93 25.51 -13.11 6.02
CA LEU A 93 24.18 -13.44 6.52
C LEU A 93 24.27 -14.42 7.70
N GLU A 94 23.37 -14.27 8.67
CA GLU A 94 23.11 -15.27 9.72
C GLU A 94 21.70 -15.81 9.54
N GLN A 95 21.58 -17.12 9.31
CA GLN A 95 20.31 -17.85 9.30
C GLN A 95 20.15 -18.63 10.60
N LYS A 96 19.07 -18.36 11.34
CA LYS A 96 18.71 -19.10 12.54
C LYS A 96 18.21 -20.50 12.22
N ALA A 97 18.53 -21.45 13.09
CA ALA A 97 17.99 -22.80 13.01
C ALA A 97 16.46 -22.77 12.97
N ARG A 98 15.87 -23.42 11.97
CA ARG A 98 14.42 -23.59 11.84
C ARG A 98 13.94 -24.81 12.61
N TYR A 99 14.83 -25.79 12.80
CA TYR A 99 14.58 -27.12 13.37
C TYR A 99 13.52 -27.94 12.62
N VAL A 100 13.16 -27.49 11.43
CA VAL A 100 12.28 -28.16 10.48
C VAL A 100 12.91 -27.96 9.12
N ASP A 101 13.18 -29.05 8.42
CA ASP A 101 13.65 -29.05 7.04
C ASP A 101 12.54 -28.50 6.13
N PRO A 102 12.71 -27.32 5.52
CA PRO A 102 11.68 -26.71 4.70
C PRO A 102 11.41 -27.48 3.40
N ASP A 103 12.38 -28.23 2.88
CA ASP A 103 12.26 -28.97 1.62
C ASP A 103 11.48 -30.29 1.81
N ARG A 104 11.44 -30.81 3.04
CA ARG A 104 10.67 -31.99 3.41
C ARG A 104 9.31 -31.66 4.01
N CYS A 105 9.18 -30.50 4.65
CA CYS A 105 7.95 -30.15 5.34
C CYS A 105 6.79 -29.94 4.36
N THR A 106 5.71 -30.69 4.53
CA THR A 106 4.47 -30.53 3.74
C THR A 106 3.54 -29.45 4.28
N GLY A 107 3.88 -28.84 5.42
CA GLY A 107 3.03 -27.83 6.06
C GLY A 107 1.67 -28.36 6.56
N CYS A 108 1.55 -29.64 6.88
CA CYS A 108 0.26 -30.26 7.25
C CYS A 108 -0.30 -29.88 8.63
N GLY A 109 0.48 -29.26 9.51
CA GLY A 109 0.03 -28.83 10.85
C GLY A 109 -0.15 -29.94 11.91
N ALA A 110 -0.04 -31.23 11.55
CA ALA A 110 -0.21 -32.34 12.52
C ALA A 110 0.72 -32.25 13.74
N CYS A 111 1.91 -31.69 13.55
CA CYS A 111 2.87 -31.47 14.62
C CYS A 111 2.44 -30.35 15.61
N GLU A 112 1.74 -29.33 15.13
CA GLU A 112 1.22 -28.22 15.93
C GLU A 112 0.13 -28.73 16.87
N GLU A 113 -0.81 -29.52 16.36
CA GLU A 113 -1.90 -30.12 17.16
C GLU A 113 -1.41 -30.95 18.34
N LYS A 114 -0.31 -31.69 18.17
CA LYS A 114 0.24 -32.57 19.22
C LYS A 114 1.23 -31.87 20.15
N CYS A 115 1.62 -30.64 19.85
CA CYS A 115 2.55 -29.88 20.67
C CYS A 115 1.88 -29.43 21.97
N PRO A 116 2.41 -29.83 23.16
CA PRO A 116 1.81 -29.46 24.43
C PRO A 116 2.13 -28.02 24.86
N SER A 117 3.14 -27.38 24.25
CA SER A 117 3.56 -26.02 24.61
C SER A 117 2.48 -25.00 24.21
N ARG A 118 2.37 -23.93 25.00
CA ARG A 118 1.51 -22.77 24.72
C ARG A 118 2.38 -21.53 24.84
N VAL A 119 2.42 -20.75 23.76
CA VAL A 119 3.24 -19.54 23.63
C VAL A 119 2.31 -18.43 23.16
N THR A 120 2.47 -17.23 23.70
CA THR A 120 1.71 -16.05 23.25
C THR A 120 1.94 -15.82 21.76
N SER A 121 0.86 -15.66 20.99
CA SER A 121 0.96 -15.47 19.54
C SER A 121 1.41 -14.06 19.19
N GLU A 122 2.57 -13.93 18.55
CA GLU A 122 3.10 -12.64 18.06
C GLU A 122 2.31 -12.13 16.87
N PHE A 123 1.83 -13.02 16.01
CA PHE A 123 1.00 -12.68 14.85
C PHE A 123 -0.37 -12.12 15.26
N ASN A 124 -0.98 -12.71 16.31
CA ASN A 124 -2.23 -12.23 16.89
C ASN A 124 -2.01 -11.22 18.04
N LEU A 125 -0.79 -10.69 18.20
CA LEU A 125 -0.48 -9.59 19.12
C LEU A 125 -0.93 -9.84 20.57
N GLY A 126 -0.74 -11.08 21.02
CA GLY A 126 -1.06 -11.53 22.37
C GLY A 126 -2.54 -11.77 22.68
N LEU A 127 -3.42 -11.73 21.68
CA LEU A 127 -4.85 -12.02 21.87
C LEU A 127 -5.14 -13.51 22.07
N ASP A 128 -4.25 -14.40 21.64
CA ASP A 128 -4.33 -15.85 21.83
C ASP A 128 -2.94 -16.49 21.99
N ASN A 129 -2.93 -17.82 22.04
CA ASN A 129 -1.71 -18.62 22.16
C ASN A 129 -1.53 -19.51 20.93
N ARG A 130 -0.29 -19.56 20.42
CA ARG A 130 0.20 -20.56 19.48
C ARG A 130 0.95 -21.69 20.20
N ARG A 131 1.49 -22.62 19.42
CA ARG A 131 2.33 -23.74 19.87
C ARG A 131 3.81 -23.43 19.65
N ALA A 132 4.71 -24.18 20.29
CA ALA A 132 6.15 -23.99 20.10
C ALA A 132 6.63 -24.41 18.70
N ILE A 133 6.02 -25.42 18.09
CA ILE A 133 6.14 -25.66 16.64
C ILE A 133 4.93 -25.02 15.98
N TYR A 134 5.15 -24.20 14.97
CA TYR A 134 4.11 -23.32 14.43
C TYR A 134 4.36 -22.93 12.96
N ALA A 135 3.28 -22.59 12.26
CA ALA A 135 3.33 -21.63 11.16
C ALA A 135 3.02 -20.21 11.69
N LEU A 136 3.64 -19.17 11.11
CA LEU A 136 3.41 -17.79 11.58
C LEU A 136 1.95 -17.37 11.42
N PHE A 137 1.33 -17.79 10.32
CA PHE A 137 -0.09 -17.66 10.01
C PHE A 137 -0.50 -18.72 8.98
N PRO A 138 -1.80 -18.99 8.77
CA PRO A 138 -2.25 -20.12 7.95
C PRO A 138 -1.76 -20.10 6.51
N GLN A 139 -1.66 -18.92 5.88
CA GLN A 139 -1.19 -18.73 4.50
C GLN A 139 0.31 -18.39 4.42
N ALA A 140 1.10 -18.76 5.44
CA ALA A 140 2.52 -18.45 5.49
C ALA A 140 3.28 -18.98 4.26
N VAL A 141 4.22 -18.19 3.76
CA VAL A 141 5.09 -18.52 2.64
C VAL A 141 6.55 -18.32 3.06
N PRO A 142 7.41 -19.34 2.97
CA PRO A 142 7.13 -20.72 2.55
C PRO A 142 6.16 -21.43 3.52
N ASN A 143 5.35 -22.35 2.99
CA ASN A 143 4.38 -23.11 3.79
C ASN A 143 5.06 -24.23 4.61
N THR A 144 5.94 -23.83 5.52
CA THR A 144 6.70 -24.72 6.41
C THR A 144 6.56 -24.25 7.86
N ARG A 145 7.04 -25.06 8.81
CA ARG A 145 6.97 -24.78 10.24
C ARG A 145 8.32 -24.31 10.75
N ALA A 146 8.31 -23.66 11.89
CA ALA A 146 9.49 -23.36 12.67
C ALA A 146 9.27 -23.85 14.10
N ILE A 147 10.36 -24.19 14.80
CA ILE A 147 10.30 -24.46 16.23
C ILE A 147 10.90 -23.28 16.99
N ASP A 148 10.09 -22.68 17.84
CA ASP A 148 10.52 -21.74 18.87
C ASP A 148 11.39 -22.49 19.89
N ALA A 149 12.69 -22.25 19.82
CA ALA A 149 13.68 -22.93 20.64
C ALA A 149 13.52 -22.64 22.13
N GLU A 150 13.08 -21.43 22.48
CA GLU A 150 12.97 -20.97 23.87
C GLU A 150 11.80 -21.66 24.58
N HIS A 151 10.74 -22.00 23.86
CA HIS A 151 9.53 -22.62 24.41
C HIS A 151 9.37 -24.10 24.07
N CYS A 152 10.29 -24.68 23.29
CA CYS A 152 10.28 -26.10 22.95
C CYS A 152 10.78 -26.97 24.12
N LEU A 153 9.93 -27.85 24.65
CA LEU A 153 10.26 -28.76 25.76
C LEU A 153 11.37 -29.77 25.42
N TYR A 154 11.61 -30.06 24.14
CA TYR A 154 12.75 -30.89 23.74
C TYR A 154 14.06 -30.11 23.80
N LEU A 155 14.10 -28.94 23.14
CA LEU A 155 15.32 -28.16 23.01
C LEU A 155 15.78 -27.63 24.38
N THR A 156 14.84 -27.25 25.24
CA THR A 156 15.14 -26.75 26.60
C THR A 156 15.34 -27.85 27.65
N LYS A 157 14.48 -28.87 27.67
CA LYS A 157 14.42 -29.86 28.78
C LYS A 157 14.64 -31.31 28.36
N LYS A 158 14.71 -31.60 27.04
CA LYS A 158 14.89 -32.96 26.47
C LYS A 158 13.78 -33.97 26.84
N VAL A 159 12.54 -33.50 27.10
CA VAL A 159 11.44 -34.36 27.59
C VAL A 159 10.29 -34.63 26.59
N CYS A 160 10.27 -34.02 25.41
CA CYS A 160 9.16 -34.15 24.45
C CYS A 160 9.68 -34.45 23.03
N ARG A 161 9.09 -35.39 22.28
CA ARG A 161 9.39 -35.61 20.84
C ARG A 161 8.11 -35.88 20.03
N LYS A 162 6.99 -35.31 20.45
CA LYS A 162 5.68 -35.61 19.85
C LYS A 162 5.57 -35.16 18.40
N CYS A 163 6.07 -33.97 18.08
CA CYS A 163 6.05 -33.42 16.72
C CYS A 163 6.82 -34.30 15.73
N GLU A 164 8.00 -34.81 16.11
CA GLU A 164 8.80 -35.74 15.31
C GLU A 164 8.05 -37.05 15.05
N LYS A 165 7.39 -37.62 16.07
CA LYS A 165 6.64 -38.88 15.96
C LYS A 165 5.43 -38.84 15.02
N VAL A 166 4.87 -37.66 14.77
CA VAL A 166 3.69 -37.49 13.89
C VAL A 166 4.03 -36.83 12.56
N CYS A 167 5.31 -36.57 12.29
CA CYS A 167 5.76 -35.98 11.05
C CYS A 167 6.10 -37.09 10.06
N ASP A 168 5.12 -37.50 9.25
CA ASP A 168 5.31 -38.55 8.24
C ASP A 168 6.37 -38.18 7.19
N ALA A 169 6.53 -36.88 6.92
CA ALA A 169 7.55 -36.37 6.00
C ALA A 169 8.98 -36.35 6.58
N VAL A 170 9.15 -36.71 7.86
CA VAL A 170 10.46 -36.74 8.55
C VAL A 170 11.23 -35.42 8.39
N ALA A 171 10.50 -34.31 8.56
CA ALA A 171 11.03 -32.96 8.40
C ALA A 171 11.57 -32.36 9.71
N ILE A 172 11.22 -32.90 10.88
CA ILE A 172 11.69 -32.35 12.17
C ILE A 172 13.18 -32.67 12.35
N ASN A 173 13.99 -31.63 12.55
CA ASN A 173 15.43 -31.76 12.78
C ASN A 173 15.85 -30.92 13.99
N PHE A 174 15.89 -31.54 15.19
CA PHE A 174 16.33 -30.84 16.41
C PHE A 174 17.84 -30.58 16.48
N GLU A 175 18.62 -31.12 15.55
CA GLU A 175 20.08 -30.93 15.47
C GLU A 175 20.45 -29.80 14.49
N ASP A 176 19.47 -29.14 13.87
CA ASP A 176 19.69 -27.94 13.05
C ASP A 176 20.34 -26.83 13.90
N THR A 177 21.30 -26.14 13.31
CA THR A 177 22.08 -25.08 13.97
C THR A 177 22.06 -23.81 13.15
N ASP A 178 22.31 -22.68 13.81
CA ASP A 178 22.50 -21.40 13.13
C ASP A 178 23.65 -21.52 12.10
N LYS A 179 23.47 -20.86 10.96
CA LYS A 179 24.41 -20.88 9.82
C LYS A 179 24.83 -19.46 9.50
N GLN A 180 26.11 -19.29 9.16
CA GLN A 180 26.61 -18.05 8.58
C GLN A 180 27.20 -18.35 7.21
N TYR A 181 26.89 -17.49 6.25
CA TYR A 181 27.35 -17.60 4.88
C TYR A 181 27.37 -16.23 4.21
N GLU A 182 28.16 -16.12 3.15
CA GLU A 182 28.29 -14.90 2.37
C GLU A 182 27.56 -15.02 1.03
N ILE A 183 27.03 -13.89 0.57
CA ILE A 183 26.54 -13.71 -0.79
C ILE A 183 27.19 -12.46 -1.39
N ASN A 184 27.36 -12.44 -2.70
CA ASN A 184 27.81 -11.25 -3.43
C ASN A 184 26.65 -10.69 -4.24
N VAL A 185 26.43 -9.38 -4.19
CA VAL A 185 25.31 -8.70 -4.86
C VAL A 185 25.76 -7.36 -5.40
N GLY A 186 25.13 -6.87 -6.47
CA GLY A 186 25.45 -5.59 -7.09
C GLY A 186 24.72 -4.40 -6.44
N SER A 187 23.59 -4.65 -5.80
CA SER A 187 22.75 -3.62 -5.17
C SER A 187 22.03 -4.17 -3.94
N ILE A 188 21.62 -3.28 -3.05
CA ILE A 188 20.87 -3.60 -1.84
C ILE A 188 19.62 -2.70 -1.73
N ILE A 189 18.46 -3.27 -1.44
CA ILE A 189 17.22 -2.53 -1.14
C ILE A 189 16.78 -2.82 0.30
N LEU A 190 16.58 -1.77 1.09
CA LEU A 190 16.18 -1.85 2.48
C LEU A 190 14.66 -1.63 2.62
N THR A 191 13.96 -2.66 3.06
CA THR A 191 12.53 -2.66 3.39
C THR A 191 12.22 -3.39 4.71
N PRO A 192 12.92 -3.09 5.83
CA PRO A 192 12.90 -3.91 7.05
C PRO A 192 11.56 -3.95 7.81
N GLY A 193 10.49 -3.38 7.25
CA GLY A 193 9.16 -3.38 7.85
C GLY A 193 8.91 -2.18 8.75
N LEU A 194 7.95 -2.34 9.65
CA LEU A 194 7.47 -1.29 10.55
C LEU A 194 7.57 -1.71 12.00
N LYS A 195 7.81 -0.73 12.86
CA LYS A 195 7.57 -0.83 14.29
C LYS A 195 6.34 0.00 14.64
N THR A 196 5.57 -0.43 15.63
CA THR A 196 4.43 0.33 16.16
C THR A 196 4.75 0.91 17.53
N TYR A 197 4.17 2.07 17.82
CA TYR A 197 4.22 2.67 19.16
C TYR A 197 3.63 1.73 20.22
N ASP A 198 4.25 1.67 21.39
CA ASP A 198 3.71 0.97 22.56
C ASP A 198 2.77 1.90 23.35
N PRO A 199 1.45 1.68 23.31
CA PRO A 199 0.50 2.55 24.00
C PRO A 199 0.49 2.36 25.52
N ALA A 200 1.20 1.37 26.08
CA ALA A 200 1.33 1.23 27.54
C ALA A 200 2.05 2.44 28.19
N ILE A 201 2.81 3.20 27.40
CA ILE A 201 3.44 4.46 27.81
C ILE A 201 2.39 5.52 28.20
N ARG A 202 1.23 5.52 27.53
CA ARG A 202 0.09 6.42 27.76
C ARG A 202 -0.84 5.84 28.82
N GLN A 203 -0.40 5.89 30.08
CA GLN A 203 -1.11 5.28 31.19
C GLN A 203 -2.56 5.76 31.34
N GLU A 204 -2.87 7.00 30.95
CA GLU A 204 -4.22 7.58 30.94
C GLU A 204 -5.20 6.84 30.03
N PHE A 205 -4.71 6.06 29.07
CA PHE A 205 -5.54 5.21 28.21
C PHE A 205 -5.63 3.76 28.70
N GLY A 206 -4.95 3.38 29.78
CA GLY A 206 -5.17 2.09 30.45
C GLY A 206 -4.76 0.83 29.67
N PHE A 207 -4.10 0.93 28.52
CA PHE A 207 -3.66 -0.24 27.75
C PHE A 207 -2.77 -1.18 28.58
N GLY A 208 -3.01 -2.49 28.48
CA GLY A 208 -2.35 -3.52 29.27
C GLY A 208 -2.83 -3.65 30.73
N ARG A 209 -3.60 -2.68 31.23
CA ARG A 209 -4.26 -2.73 32.56
C ARG A 209 -5.75 -3.00 32.46
N ILE A 210 -6.40 -2.49 31.41
CA ILE A 210 -7.82 -2.64 31.12
C ILE A 210 -7.94 -3.52 29.87
N GLU A 211 -8.61 -4.67 30.00
CA GLU A 211 -8.63 -5.71 28.95
C GLU A 211 -9.43 -5.29 27.70
N ASN A 212 -10.49 -4.48 27.88
CA ASN A 212 -11.31 -3.98 26.77
C ASN A 212 -10.69 -2.81 26.00
N ILE A 213 -9.39 -2.56 26.19
CA ILE A 213 -8.63 -1.55 25.44
C ILE A 213 -7.63 -2.28 24.56
N VAL A 214 -7.88 -2.22 23.26
CA VAL A 214 -7.07 -2.91 22.24
C VAL A 214 -6.42 -1.90 21.32
N THR A 215 -5.31 -2.28 20.69
CA THR A 215 -4.74 -1.49 19.59
C THR A 215 -5.54 -1.69 18.31
N ALA A 216 -5.46 -0.74 17.38
CA ALA A 216 -6.06 -0.88 16.06
C ALA A 216 -5.56 -2.14 15.33
N LEU A 217 -4.29 -2.54 15.52
CA LEU A 217 -3.76 -3.75 14.90
C LEU A 217 -4.28 -5.03 15.58
N GLN A 218 -4.50 -5.03 16.90
CA GLN A 218 -5.22 -6.10 17.59
C GLN A 218 -6.67 -6.18 17.10
N PHE A 219 -7.32 -5.04 16.88
CA PHE A 219 -8.67 -5.00 16.33
C PHE A 219 -8.75 -5.59 14.91
N GLU A 220 -7.73 -5.40 14.05
CA GLU A 220 -7.64 -6.14 12.77
C GLU A 220 -7.68 -7.65 12.97
N ARG A 221 -6.97 -8.15 14.00
CA ARG A 221 -6.95 -9.58 14.31
C ARG A 221 -8.32 -10.04 14.83
N LEU A 222 -8.99 -9.26 15.67
CA LEU A 222 -10.35 -9.58 16.14
C LEU A 222 -11.37 -9.63 14.99
N LEU A 223 -11.26 -8.72 14.01
CA LEU A 223 -12.10 -8.70 12.80
C LEU A 223 -11.79 -9.87 11.84
N SER A 224 -10.54 -10.34 11.83
CA SER A 224 -10.07 -11.30 10.85
C SER A 224 -10.68 -12.69 11.03
N ALA A 225 -11.11 -13.29 9.91
CA ALA A 225 -11.59 -14.67 9.87
C ALA A 225 -10.54 -15.72 10.31
N SER A 226 -9.25 -15.43 10.11
CA SER A 226 -8.13 -16.25 10.59
C SER A 226 -7.60 -15.78 11.94
N GLY A 227 -8.30 -14.84 12.58
CA GLY A 227 -7.98 -14.28 13.88
C GLY A 227 -8.47 -15.14 15.04
N PRO A 228 -8.15 -14.73 16.28
CA PRO A 228 -8.46 -15.48 17.50
C PRO A 228 -9.96 -15.71 17.72
N CYS A 229 -10.82 -14.84 17.16
CA CYS A 229 -12.27 -14.92 17.32
C CYS A 229 -13.01 -15.36 16.05
N GLY A 230 -12.30 -15.85 15.02
CA GLY A 230 -12.94 -16.32 13.77
C GLY A 230 -13.76 -15.25 13.04
N GLY A 231 -13.42 -13.97 13.22
CA GLY A 231 -14.13 -12.81 12.66
C GLY A 231 -15.38 -12.36 13.43
N HIS A 232 -15.64 -12.94 14.61
CA HIS A 232 -16.72 -12.49 15.49
C HIS A 232 -16.11 -11.58 16.56
N VAL A 233 -16.34 -10.28 16.49
CA VAL A 233 -15.70 -9.34 17.42
C VAL A 233 -16.21 -9.60 18.83
N GLU A 234 -15.29 -9.89 19.76
CA GLU A 234 -15.57 -10.17 21.16
C GLU A 234 -14.70 -9.28 22.05
N ARG A 235 -15.27 -8.85 23.17
CA ARG A 235 -14.55 -8.18 24.26
C ARG A 235 -13.47 -9.12 24.83
N PRO A 236 -12.21 -8.69 24.97
CA PRO A 236 -11.18 -9.52 25.58
C PRO A 236 -11.53 -9.98 27.00
N SER A 237 -12.21 -9.15 27.78
CA SER A 237 -12.52 -9.39 29.20
C SER A 237 -13.52 -10.51 29.49
N ASP A 238 -14.62 -10.55 28.74
CA ASP A 238 -15.78 -11.40 29.04
C ASP A 238 -16.29 -12.18 27.83
N LYS A 239 -15.66 -11.99 26.66
CA LYS A 239 -16.07 -12.54 25.36
C LYS A 239 -17.45 -12.09 24.88
N ALA A 240 -18.04 -11.07 25.50
CA ALA A 240 -19.30 -10.51 25.04
C ALA A 240 -19.10 -9.72 23.75
N HIS A 241 -20.16 -9.65 22.94
CA HIS A 241 -20.13 -8.89 21.69
C HIS A 241 -20.28 -7.39 21.99
N PRO A 242 -19.31 -6.53 21.62
CA PRO A 242 -19.39 -5.10 21.89
C PRO A 242 -20.29 -4.38 20.89
N LYS A 243 -21.16 -3.49 21.37
CA LYS A 243 -22.06 -2.66 20.56
C LYS A 243 -21.58 -1.22 20.44
N ARG A 244 -20.98 -0.65 21.49
CA ARG A 244 -20.49 0.74 21.51
C ARG A 244 -18.97 0.77 21.48
N LEU A 245 -18.39 1.22 20.38
CA LEU A 245 -16.95 1.17 20.11
C LEU A 245 -16.37 2.57 19.91
N ALA A 246 -15.26 2.85 20.57
CA ALA A 246 -14.54 4.13 20.46
C ALA A 246 -13.15 3.97 19.83
N TRP A 247 -12.86 4.71 18.76
CA TRP A 247 -11.51 4.83 18.19
C TRP A 247 -10.85 6.11 18.65
N ILE A 248 -9.63 6.00 19.19
CA ILE A 248 -8.87 7.14 19.69
C ILE A 248 -7.70 7.38 18.74
N GLN A 249 -7.74 8.50 18.04
CA GLN A 249 -6.74 8.84 17.02
C GLN A 249 -5.45 9.41 17.63
N CYS A 250 -4.38 9.33 16.85
CA CYS A 250 -3.06 9.90 17.16
C CYS A 250 -2.41 9.36 18.44
N VAL A 251 -2.73 8.14 18.85
CA VAL A 251 -2.03 7.49 19.97
C VAL A 251 -0.59 7.18 19.52
N GLY A 252 0.40 7.76 20.20
CA GLY A 252 1.80 7.61 19.78
C GLY A 252 2.23 8.47 18.59
N SER A 253 1.49 9.54 18.27
CA SER A 253 1.82 10.45 17.18
C SER A 253 1.44 11.90 17.49
N ARG A 254 2.11 12.86 16.86
CA ARG A 254 1.84 14.30 16.95
C ARG A 254 1.89 14.83 18.39
N ASN A 255 2.78 14.30 19.21
CA ASN A 255 2.99 14.74 20.59
C ASN A 255 4.47 14.59 20.95
N THR A 256 5.14 15.70 21.26
CA THR A 256 6.59 15.78 21.52
C THR A 256 7.00 15.36 22.94
N HIS A 257 6.04 15.18 23.85
CA HIS A 257 6.34 14.93 25.26
C HIS A 257 6.53 13.43 25.55
N ASN A 258 5.52 12.61 25.23
CA ASN A 258 5.49 11.19 25.58
C ASN A 258 5.21 10.28 24.36
N ALA A 259 5.45 10.79 23.14
CA ALA A 259 5.16 10.10 21.90
C ALA A 259 6.03 10.65 20.76
N ASN A 260 5.72 10.23 19.53
CA ASN A 260 6.42 10.69 18.34
C ASN A 260 5.91 12.08 17.91
N PRO A 261 6.82 13.01 17.52
CA PRO A 261 6.44 14.33 17.02
C PRO A 261 5.74 14.31 15.66
N TRP A 262 5.86 13.24 14.89
CA TRP A 262 5.30 13.17 13.54
C TRP A 262 3.89 12.57 13.48
N CYS A 263 3.28 12.65 12.31
CA CYS A 263 2.05 11.95 11.99
C CYS A 263 2.34 10.60 11.35
N SER A 264 1.61 9.56 11.75
CA SER A 264 1.79 8.22 11.19
C SER A 264 1.12 7.98 9.84
N SER A 265 0.54 9.02 9.23
CA SER A 265 -0.08 9.05 7.88
C SER A 265 -1.31 8.16 7.67
N VAL A 266 -1.44 7.01 8.32
CA VAL A 266 -2.44 5.98 7.98
C VAL A 266 -3.59 5.87 8.99
N CYS A 267 -3.43 6.37 10.21
CA CYS A 267 -4.35 6.11 11.33
C CYS A 267 -5.75 6.68 11.16
N CYS A 268 -5.87 7.82 10.46
CA CYS A 268 -7.18 8.35 10.07
C CYS A 268 -7.95 7.35 9.18
N MET A 269 -7.24 6.70 8.26
CA MET A 269 -7.87 5.87 7.23
C MET A 269 -8.12 4.44 7.68
N TYR A 270 -7.20 3.83 8.43
CA TYR A 270 -7.50 2.50 8.98
C TYR A 270 -8.63 2.55 10.01
N ALA A 271 -8.78 3.66 10.75
CA ALA A 271 -9.89 3.79 11.70
C ALA A 271 -11.22 3.85 10.96
N ALA A 272 -11.34 4.71 9.94
CA ALA A 272 -12.54 4.77 9.09
C ALA A 272 -12.87 3.42 8.45
N LYS A 273 -11.83 2.68 8.04
CA LYS A 273 -11.99 1.31 7.52
C LYS A 273 -12.54 0.36 8.57
N GLN A 274 -11.94 0.36 9.76
CA GLN A 274 -12.36 -0.50 10.86
C GLN A 274 -13.78 -0.18 11.32
N THR A 275 -14.20 1.09 11.33
CA THR A 275 -15.58 1.46 11.68
C THR A 275 -16.59 0.94 10.66
N ILE A 276 -16.29 1.08 9.36
CA ILE A 276 -17.14 0.53 8.29
C ILE A 276 -17.23 -1.00 8.43
N ILE A 277 -16.09 -1.69 8.58
CA ILE A 277 -16.08 -3.15 8.66
C ILE A 277 -16.77 -3.64 9.93
N ALA A 278 -16.61 -2.97 11.08
CA ALA A 278 -17.33 -3.33 12.30
C ALA A 278 -18.85 -3.26 12.07
N LYS A 279 -19.34 -2.23 11.36
CA LYS A 279 -20.75 -2.11 10.98
C LYS A 279 -21.21 -3.10 9.91
N GLU A 280 -20.32 -3.53 9.02
CA GLU A 280 -20.59 -4.62 8.07
C GLU A 280 -20.71 -5.99 8.75
N HIS A 281 -20.02 -6.19 9.88
CA HIS A 281 -20.13 -7.40 10.70
C HIS A 281 -21.38 -7.37 11.58
N ASP A 282 -21.72 -6.20 12.13
CA ASP A 282 -22.95 -5.98 12.89
C ASP A 282 -23.47 -4.55 12.71
N SER A 283 -24.65 -4.43 12.11
CA SER A 283 -25.28 -3.12 11.81
C SER A 283 -25.73 -2.36 13.07
N GLU A 284 -25.86 -3.02 14.21
CA GLU A 284 -26.19 -2.41 15.50
C GLU A 284 -24.99 -1.74 16.19
N VAL A 285 -23.77 -1.91 15.66
CA VAL A 285 -22.57 -1.28 16.23
C VAL A 285 -22.64 0.25 16.09
N GLU A 286 -22.52 0.93 17.23
CA GLU A 286 -22.32 2.37 17.34
C GLU A 286 -20.82 2.66 17.39
N ALA A 287 -20.30 3.26 16.32
CA ALA A 287 -18.89 3.60 16.19
C ALA A 287 -18.65 5.10 16.40
N THR A 288 -17.73 5.46 17.29
CA THR A 288 -17.31 6.84 17.54
C THR A 288 -15.80 6.99 17.33
N VAL A 289 -15.38 7.96 16.52
CA VAL A 289 -13.96 8.27 16.24
C VAL A 289 -13.61 9.62 16.87
N PHE A 290 -12.71 9.60 17.85
CA PHE A 290 -12.15 10.79 18.52
C PHE A 290 -10.88 11.25 17.82
N TYR A 291 -10.89 12.44 17.22
CA TYR A 291 -9.80 12.92 16.38
C TYR A 291 -9.45 14.40 16.64
N MET A 292 -8.24 14.80 16.26
CA MET A 292 -7.82 16.21 16.26
C MET A 292 -8.06 16.87 14.90
N GLU A 293 -7.56 16.24 13.84
CA GLU A 293 -7.70 16.65 12.44
C GLU A 293 -7.71 15.41 11.55
N MET A 294 -8.50 15.44 10.47
CA MET A 294 -8.60 14.31 9.53
C MET A 294 -7.58 14.43 8.39
N ARG A 295 -6.65 13.46 8.33
CA ARG A 295 -5.56 13.40 7.33
C ARG A 295 -5.84 12.41 6.20
N ALA A 296 -6.96 12.62 5.52
CA ALA A 296 -7.40 11.80 4.38
C ALA A 296 -6.77 12.27 3.04
N TYR A 297 -5.44 12.24 2.91
CA TYR A 297 -4.71 12.91 1.82
C TYR A 297 -4.57 12.15 0.49
N GLY A 298 -4.90 10.86 0.45
CA GLY A 298 -4.80 10.01 -0.74
C GLY A 298 -6.01 10.12 -1.66
N LYS A 299 -5.88 9.53 -2.85
CA LYS A 299 -6.97 9.43 -3.83
C LYS A 299 -8.17 8.71 -3.20
N ASP A 300 -9.36 9.30 -3.35
CA ASP A 300 -10.64 8.84 -2.79
C ASP A 300 -10.72 8.72 -1.25
N PHE A 301 -9.73 9.23 -0.50
CA PHE A 301 -9.74 9.11 0.97
C PHE A 301 -10.84 9.97 1.62
N ASP A 302 -11.07 11.21 1.16
CA ASP A 302 -12.19 12.04 1.68
C ASP A 302 -13.55 11.35 1.45
N LYS A 303 -13.78 10.81 0.25
CA LYS A 303 -15.00 10.04 -0.07
C LYS A 303 -15.17 8.82 0.83
N TYR A 304 -14.07 8.16 1.19
CA TYR A 304 -14.12 7.02 2.11
C TYR A 304 -14.48 7.45 3.55
N ILE A 305 -14.01 8.62 4.01
CA ILE A 305 -14.46 9.22 5.27
C ILE A 305 -15.94 9.59 5.21
N ASP A 306 -16.39 10.18 4.10
CA ASP A 306 -17.79 10.57 3.91
C ASP A 306 -18.70 9.33 3.83
N LYS A 307 -18.25 8.23 3.21
CA LYS A 307 -18.92 6.92 3.29
C LYS A 307 -19.11 6.48 4.75
N ALA A 308 -18.06 6.50 5.57
CA ALA A 308 -18.15 6.14 6.98
C ALA A 308 -19.17 7.01 7.73
N LYS A 309 -19.17 8.33 7.51
CA LYS A 309 -20.17 9.24 8.11
C LYS A 309 -21.60 8.92 7.67
N ASN A 310 -21.80 8.64 6.37
CA ASN A 310 -23.10 8.30 5.81
C ASN A 310 -23.65 6.97 6.35
N GLU A 311 -22.76 6.05 6.75
CA GLU A 311 -23.11 4.82 7.47
C GLU A 311 -23.34 5.04 8.98
N GLY A 312 -23.35 6.29 9.46
CA GLY A 312 -23.68 6.63 10.84
C GLY A 312 -22.51 6.55 11.83
N VAL A 313 -21.26 6.59 11.35
CA VAL A 313 -20.08 6.70 12.22
C VAL A 313 -19.99 8.12 12.79
N ASN A 314 -19.88 8.24 14.11
CA ASN A 314 -19.80 9.52 14.80
C ASN A 314 -18.35 10.02 14.83
N TYR A 315 -18.05 11.13 14.15
CA TYR A 315 -16.74 11.77 14.24
C TYR A 315 -16.77 12.90 15.26
N ARG A 316 -15.94 12.80 16.31
CA ARG A 316 -15.82 13.79 17.38
C ARG A 316 -14.46 14.47 17.32
N ARG A 317 -14.43 15.76 16.99
CA ARG A 317 -13.19 16.54 17.08
C ARG A 317 -12.88 16.86 18.54
N ALA A 318 -12.21 15.94 19.22
CA ALA A 318 -11.88 16.04 20.63
C ALA A 318 -10.65 15.20 20.97
N MET A 319 -9.85 15.70 21.91
CA MET A 319 -8.77 14.92 22.53
C MET A 319 -9.31 14.22 23.78
N VAL A 320 -9.16 12.90 23.82
CA VAL A 320 -9.49 12.09 25.00
C VAL A 320 -8.49 12.41 26.12
N SER A 321 -9.01 12.70 27.30
CA SER A 321 -8.23 13.02 28.49
C SER A 321 -7.82 11.75 29.24
N GLU A 322 -8.77 10.86 29.53
CA GLU A 322 -8.54 9.58 30.20
C GLU A 322 -9.67 8.58 29.89
N ILE A 323 -9.39 7.30 30.17
CA ILE A 323 -10.34 6.19 30.08
C ILE A 323 -10.40 5.47 31.42
N ILE A 324 -11.60 5.29 31.96
CA ILE A 324 -11.83 4.63 33.25
C ILE A 324 -12.69 3.38 33.04
N GLU A 325 -12.28 2.24 33.60
CA GLU A 325 -13.08 1.01 33.59
C GLU A 325 -14.08 1.01 34.74
N ASN A 326 -15.34 0.62 34.46
CA ASN A 326 -16.29 0.22 35.48
C ASN A 326 -15.94 -1.19 36.00
N PRO A 327 -15.60 -1.38 37.28
CA PRO A 327 -15.14 -2.66 37.81
C PRO A 327 -16.22 -3.77 37.78
N GLU A 328 -17.50 -3.41 37.74
CA GLU A 328 -18.62 -4.36 37.71
C GLU A 328 -18.96 -4.81 36.29
N THR A 329 -19.14 -3.86 35.36
CA THR A 329 -19.61 -4.15 34.00
C THR A 329 -18.47 -4.34 32.99
N LYS A 330 -17.26 -3.89 33.34
CA LYS A 330 -16.07 -3.80 32.46
C LYS A 330 -16.20 -2.80 31.32
N ASP A 331 -17.24 -1.97 31.33
CA ASP A 331 -17.43 -0.89 30.35
C ASP A 331 -16.47 0.26 30.63
N LEU A 332 -16.27 1.10 29.62
CA LEU A 332 -15.28 2.16 29.61
C LEU A 332 -15.98 3.52 29.60
N THR A 333 -15.68 4.38 30.57
CA THR A 333 -16.04 5.80 30.51
C THR A 333 -14.88 6.59 29.90
N ILE A 334 -15.14 7.26 28.79
CA ILE A 334 -14.18 8.12 28.09
C ILE A 334 -14.48 9.59 28.42
N HIS A 335 -13.47 10.29 28.93
CA HIS A 335 -13.56 11.70 29.29
C HIS A 335 -12.92 12.59 28.21
N TYR A 336 -13.64 13.59 27.73
CA TYR A 336 -13.13 14.54 26.74
C TYR A 336 -13.81 15.91 26.85
N ILE A 337 -13.27 16.90 26.13
CA ILE A 337 -13.87 18.23 25.96
C ILE A 337 -14.39 18.34 24.53
N ASP A 338 -15.66 18.69 24.36
CA ASP A 338 -16.24 18.90 23.04
C ASP A 338 -15.84 20.27 22.44
N GLU A 339 -16.31 20.54 21.21
CA GLU A 339 -15.93 21.77 20.50
C GLU A 339 -16.52 23.05 21.13
N ASP A 340 -17.54 22.93 21.99
CA ASP A 340 -18.13 24.04 22.74
C ASP A 340 -17.43 24.25 24.11
N GLY A 341 -16.39 23.48 24.40
CA GLY A 341 -15.63 23.56 25.65
C GLY A 341 -16.29 22.85 26.82
N LYS A 342 -17.34 22.05 26.59
CA LYS A 342 -18.03 21.30 27.64
C LYS A 342 -17.35 19.96 27.87
N ARG A 343 -17.23 19.58 29.15
CA ARG A 343 -16.75 18.26 29.56
C ARG A 343 -17.83 17.21 29.32
N ILE A 344 -17.47 16.16 28.60
CA ILE A 344 -18.34 15.03 28.29
C ILE A 344 -17.73 13.76 28.86
N ASN A 345 -18.60 12.93 29.43
CA ASN A 345 -18.30 11.57 29.86
C ASN A 345 -19.21 10.65 29.05
N GLU A 346 -18.65 9.75 28.26
CA GLU A 346 -19.41 8.85 27.40
C GLU A 346 -18.97 7.40 27.62
N GLU A 347 -19.94 6.49 27.72
CA GLU A 347 -19.70 5.06 27.99
C GLU A 347 -19.56 4.25 26.69
N PHE A 348 -18.65 3.29 26.69
CA PHE A 348 -18.34 2.39 25.58
C PHE A 348 -18.03 0.98 26.09
N ASP A 349 -18.25 -0.03 25.27
CA ASP A 349 -17.98 -1.42 25.63
C ASP A 349 -16.49 -1.77 25.43
N MET A 350 -15.85 -1.11 24.45
CA MET A 350 -14.45 -1.30 24.06
C MET A 350 -13.87 -0.04 23.42
N ALA A 351 -12.58 0.20 23.66
CA ALA A 351 -11.81 1.27 23.04
C ALA A 351 -10.67 0.71 22.18
N ILE A 352 -10.51 1.29 20.99
CA ILE A 352 -9.51 0.95 19.99
C ILE A 352 -8.52 2.11 19.91
N LEU A 353 -7.26 1.84 20.26
CA LEU A 353 -6.18 2.80 20.19
C LEU A 353 -5.56 2.78 18.80
N SER A 354 -5.74 3.87 18.05
CA SER A 354 -5.12 4.05 16.74
C SER A 354 -3.65 4.46 16.90
N ILE A 355 -2.81 3.44 17.11
CA ILE A 355 -1.37 3.58 17.37
C ILE A 355 -0.58 4.01 16.13
N GLY A 356 0.48 4.79 16.38
CA GLY A 356 1.41 5.30 15.38
C GLY A 356 2.54 4.33 15.00
N PHE A 357 3.30 4.74 13.98
CA PHE A 357 4.51 4.06 13.52
C PHE A 357 5.75 4.66 14.15
N GLU A 358 6.73 3.79 14.40
CA GLU A 358 8.05 4.09 14.91
C GLU A 358 9.14 3.61 13.93
N PRO A 359 10.32 4.22 13.99
CA PRO A 359 11.54 3.63 13.44
C PRO A 359 11.75 2.22 14.00
N ARG A 360 12.50 1.40 13.25
CA ARG A 360 12.88 0.06 13.67
C ARG A 360 13.63 0.09 15.01
N GLU A 361 13.46 -0.94 15.82
CA GLU A 361 14.33 -1.14 16.99
C GLU A 361 15.80 -1.24 16.57
N LYS A 362 16.68 -0.63 17.38
CA LYS A 362 18.13 -0.60 17.13
C LYS A 362 18.47 -0.03 15.72
N TYR A 363 17.71 0.96 15.26
CA TYR A 363 17.92 1.59 13.95
C TYR A 363 19.36 2.05 13.70
N LEU A 364 20.10 2.50 14.73
CA LEU A 364 21.52 2.87 14.61
C LEU A 364 22.41 1.69 14.26
N GLU A 365 22.22 0.53 14.91
CA GLU A 365 22.98 -0.69 14.61
C GLU A 365 22.67 -1.14 13.18
N PHE A 366 21.38 -1.12 12.79
CA PHE A 366 20.97 -1.46 11.44
C PHE A 366 21.60 -0.52 10.39
N ALA A 367 21.54 0.81 10.61
CA ALA A 367 22.16 1.79 9.71
C ALA A 367 23.68 1.60 9.61
N GLN A 368 24.36 1.28 10.72
CA GLN A 368 25.79 0.96 10.75
C GLN A 368 26.13 -0.30 9.94
N THR A 369 25.34 -1.37 10.05
CA THR A 369 25.52 -2.59 9.26
C THR A 369 25.54 -2.33 7.76
N PHE A 370 24.70 -1.40 7.27
CA PHE A 370 24.62 -1.03 5.86
C PHE A 370 25.48 0.20 5.50
N GLY A 371 26.11 0.85 6.47
CA GLY A 371 26.91 2.06 6.23
C GLY A 371 26.09 3.24 5.69
N ILE A 372 24.86 3.43 6.17
CA ILE A 372 23.97 4.52 5.76
C ILE A 372 23.72 5.51 6.91
N GLU A 373 23.31 6.73 6.56
CA GLU A 373 22.87 7.75 7.51
C GLU A 373 21.37 7.63 7.82
N THR A 374 20.99 8.02 9.02
CA THR A 374 19.59 8.23 9.41
C THR A 374 19.27 9.71 9.58
N ASP A 375 17.99 10.06 9.51
CA ASP A 375 17.51 11.35 9.99
C ASP A 375 17.56 11.42 11.54
N GLU A 376 17.13 12.55 12.09
CA GLU A 376 17.11 12.80 13.54
C GLU A 376 16.18 11.85 14.33
N TYR A 377 15.25 11.18 13.64
CA TYR A 377 14.30 10.25 14.22
C TYR A 377 14.72 8.78 14.06
N GLY A 378 15.73 8.49 13.23
CA GLY A 378 16.18 7.12 12.98
C GLY A 378 15.56 6.46 11.74
N PHE A 379 14.88 7.22 10.88
CA PHE A 379 14.52 6.76 9.54
C PHE A 379 15.71 6.91 8.59
N ALA A 380 15.71 6.17 7.47
CA ALA A 380 16.76 6.31 6.46
C ALA A 380 16.79 7.75 5.91
N LYS A 381 17.95 8.37 5.90
CA LYS A 381 18.12 9.72 5.36
C LYS A 381 18.07 9.68 3.83
N THR A 382 17.11 10.42 3.26
CA THR A 382 16.87 10.55 1.81
C THR A 382 16.60 12.01 1.44
N SER A 383 16.77 12.39 0.17
CA SER A 383 16.28 13.68 -0.35
C SER A 383 14.85 13.57 -0.88
N LYS A 384 14.05 14.65 -0.86
CA LYS A 384 12.73 14.63 -1.51
C LYS A 384 12.79 14.53 -3.03
N LEU A 385 13.89 15.00 -3.62
CA LEU A 385 14.13 14.92 -5.06
C LEU A 385 14.63 13.52 -5.47
N ARG A 386 15.18 12.76 -4.53
CA ARG A 386 15.66 11.38 -4.72
C ARG A 386 15.17 10.48 -3.56
N PRO A 387 13.86 10.19 -3.49
CA PRO A 387 13.20 9.69 -2.27
C PRO A 387 13.50 8.24 -1.91
N VAL A 388 14.15 7.48 -2.80
CA VAL A 388 14.50 6.06 -2.59
C VAL A 388 16.01 5.85 -2.46
N GLU A 389 16.83 6.89 -2.67
CA GLU A 389 18.29 6.82 -2.58
C GLU A 389 18.75 7.10 -1.15
N THR A 390 19.61 6.23 -0.61
CA THR A 390 20.23 6.44 0.70
C THR A 390 21.51 7.26 0.58
N SER A 391 22.19 7.53 1.70
CA SER A 391 23.49 8.19 1.70
C SER A 391 24.64 7.34 1.13
N ARG A 392 24.43 6.03 0.89
CA ARG A 392 25.43 5.12 0.32
C ARG A 392 25.01 4.70 -1.09
N PRO A 393 25.78 5.01 -2.14
CA PRO A 393 25.52 4.56 -3.50
C PRO A 393 25.37 3.03 -3.59
N GLY A 394 24.52 2.55 -4.48
CA GLY A 394 24.14 1.14 -4.59
C GLY A 394 23.22 0.60 -3.48
N ILE A 395 22.84 1.42 -2.49
CA ILE A 395 21.87 1.05 -1.44
C ILE A 395 20.63 1.97 -1.52
N TYR A 396 19.47 1.35 -1.67
CA TYR A 396 18.18 2.02 -1.81
C TYR A 396 17.24 1.68 -0.64
N VAL A 397 16.17 2.46 -0.47
CA VAL A 397 15.17 2.26 0.58
C VAL A 397 13.76 2.36 0.02
N ALA A 398 12.84 1.55 0.57
CA ALA A 398 11.41 1.66 0.28
C ALA A 398 10.55 1.38 1.52
N GLY A 399 9.34 1.93 1.52
CA GLY A 399 8.36 1.70 2.57
C GLY A 399 8.63 2.51 3.84
N ILE A 400 8.26 1.95 4.99
CA ILE A 400 8.17 2.69 6.26
C ILE A 400 9.54 3.06 6.83
N TYR A 401 10.63 2.39 6.40
CA TYR A 401 11.98 2.75 6.86
C TYR A 401 12.42 4.16 6.39
N GLN A 402 11.82 4.69 5.32
CA GLN A 402 12.00 6.07 4.89
C GLN A 402 11.06 7.06 5.62
N GLY A 403 10.00 6.55 6.27
CA GLY A 403 9.04 7.34 7.04
C GLY A 403 7.61 6.82 6.92
N PRO A 404 6.67 7.26 7.80
CA PRO A 404 5.30 6.74 7.85
C PRO A 404 4.49 6.96 6.56
N LYS A 405 3.96 5.87 5.99
CA LYS A 405 3.20 5.87 4.74
C LYS A 405 2.28 4.65 4.62
N ASP A 406 1.42 4.65 3.61
CA ASP A 406 0.49 3.56 3.35
C ASP A 406 1.03 2.53 2.33
N ILE A 407 0.20 1.53 2.00
CA ILE A 407 0.55 0.44 1.08
C ILE A 407 0.89 0.95 -0.34
N PRO A 408 0.09 1.82 -1.00
CA PRO A 408 0.37 2.28 -2.36
C PRO A 408 1.68 3.05 -2.42
N GLU A 409 1.91 3.98 -1.49
CA GLU A 409 3.18 4.70 -1.44
C GLU A 409 4.36 3.73 -1.22
N THR A 410 4.17 2.66 -0.44
CA THR A 410 5.18 1.61 -0.24
C THR A 410 5.43 0.78 -1.51
N VAL A 411 4.40 0.43 -2.27
CA VAL A 411 4.47 -0.32 -3.52
C VAL A 411 5.16 0.52 -4.60
N ILE A 412 4.77 1.79 -4.75
CA ILE A 412 5.42 2.76 -5.66
C ILE A 412 6.90 2.90 -5.33
N GLN A 413 7.26 3.03 -4.04
CA GLN A 413 8.67 3.09 -3.64
C GLN A 413 9.42 1.78 -3.89
N GLY A 414 8.77 0.63 -3.73
CA GLY A 414 9.36 -0.67 -4.07
C GLY A 414 9.76 -0.73 -5.54
N SER A 415 8.84 -0.38 -6.44
CA SER A 415 9.12 -0.29 -7.88
C SER A 415 10.13 0.81 -8.23
N GLY A 416 10.09 1.96 -7.54
CA GLY A 416 11.08 3.02 -7.71
C GLY A 416 12.50 2.59 -7.32
N ALA A 417 12.67 1.88 -6.20
CA ALA A 417 13.96 1.34 -5.78
C ALA A 417 14.46 0.22 -6.72
N ALA A 418 13.54 -0.62 -7.22
CA ALA A 418 13.84 -1.58 -8.27
C ALA A 418 14.32 -0.90 -9.56
N ALA A 419 13.64 0.16 -10.01
CA ALA A 419 14.03 0.92 -11.19
C ALA A 419 15.45 1.50 -11.08
N ARG A 420 15.81 2.10 -9.93
CA ARG A 420 17.19 2.59 -9.70
C ARG A 420 18.22 1.46 -9.70
N THR A 421 17.89 0.33 -9.09
CA THR A 421 18.76 -0.86 -9.12
C THR A 421 18.94 -1.40 -10.53
N MET A 422 17.87 -1.46 -11.33
CA MET A 422 17.93 -1.93 -12.72
C MET A 422 18.72 -0.96 -13.61
N SER A 423 18.60 0.35 -13.40
CA SER A 423 19.46 1.34 -14.07
C SER A 423 20.94 1.12 -13.72
N LEU A 424 21.26 0.86 -12.45
CA LEU A 424 22.64 0.57 -12.03
C LEU A 424 23.18 -0.73 -12.64
N LEU A 425 22.37 -1.79 -12.66
CA LEU A 425 22.81 -3.14 -13.04
C LEU A 425 22.42 -3.54 -14.48
N GLY A 426 22.04 -2.58 -15.33
CA GLY A 426 21.51 -2.83 -16.67
C GLY A 426 22.38 -3.78 -17.51
N ASP A 427 23.69 -3.55 -17.53
CA ASP A 427 24.68 -4.36 -18.27
C ASP A 427 24.86 -5.79 -17.72
N SER A 428 24.45 -6.03 -16.47
CA SER A 428 24.59 -7.33 -15.80
C SER A 428 23.30 -8.16 -15.84
N ARG A 429 22.24 -7.65 -16.50
CA ARG A 429 20.97 -8.34 -16.67
C ARG A 429 21.16 -9.70 -17.35
N GLY A 430 20.51 -10.72 -16.80
CA GLY A 430 20.56 -12.09 -17.31
C GLY A 430 21.83 -12.87 -16.97
N SER A 431 22.81 -12.27 -16.28
CA SER A 431 24.09 -12.93 -16.01
C SER A 431 24.05 -14.02 -14.93
N GLU A 432 23.07 -13.96 -14.02
CA GLU A 432 22.96 -14.87 -12.86
C GLU A 432 21.59 -15.56 -12.73
N ILE A 433 20.69 -15.39 -13.72
CA ILE A 433 19.34 -15.97 -13.68
C ILE A 433 19.33 -17.45 -14.07
N GLU A 434 18.31 -18.16 -13.60
CA GLU A 434 18.04 -19.55 -13.98
C GLU A 434 16.87 -19.58 -14.98
N GLU A 435 17.02 -20.33 -16.07
CA GLU A 435 15.96 -20.48 -17.08
C GLU A 435 14.91 -21.49 -16.60
N VAL A 436 13.63 -21.09 -16.62
CA VAL A 436 12.52 -21.99 -16.23
C VAL A 436 12.21 -22.94 -17.35
N VAL A 437 12.55 -24.21 -17.16
CA VAL A 437 12.13 -25.28 -18.07
C VAL A 437 10.84 -25.90 -17.55
N LEU A 438 9.72 -25.55 -18.19
CA LEU A 438 8.44 -26.21 -17.94
C LEU A 438 8.44 -27.64 -18.52
N PRO A 439 7.68 -28.58 -17.93
CA PRO A 439 7.51 -29.90 -18.55
C PRO A 439 6.79 -29.75 -19.91
N PRO A 440 7.02 -30.68 -20.86
CA PRO A 440 6.30 -30.68 -22.12
C PRO A 440 4.78 -30.70 -21.92
N GLU A 441 4.06 -29.91 -22.69
CA GLU A 441 2.59 -29.94 -22.67
C GLU A 441 2.09 -31.32 -23.13
N ARG A 442 1.18 -31.90 -22.35
CA ARG A 442 0.49 -33.15 -22.64
C ARG A 442 -0.53 -32.91 -23.74
N ASP A 443 -0.41 -33.67 -24.83
CA ASP A 443 -1.45 -33.70 -25.84
C ASP A 443 -2.66 -34.49 -25.33
N ILE A 444 -3.79 -33.80 -25.30
CA ILE A 444 -5.07 -34.26 -24.76
C ILE A 444 -6.19 -34.14 -25.79
N THR A 445 -5.87 -33.82 -27.05
CA THR A 445 -6.84 -33.55 -28.12
C THR A 445 -7.75 -34.75 -28.41
N ALA A 446 -7.26 -35.96 -28.20
CA ALA A 446 -8.02 -37.20 -28.36
C ALA A 446 -8.63 -37.75 -27.05
N GLU A 447 -8.45 -37.04 -25.93
CA GLU A 447 -8.99 -37.47 -24.63
C GLU A 447 -10.42 -36.93 -24.40
N GLU A 448 -11.30 -37.76 -23.87
CA GLU A 448 -12.59 -37.28 -23.34
C GLU A 448 -12.37 -36.29 -22.17
N PRO A 449 -13.20 -35.25 -22.02
CA PRO A 449 -13.06 -34.29 -20.92
C PRO A 449 -13.14 -34.97 -19.54
N LYS A 450 -12.09 -34.77 -18.75
CA LYS A 450 -11.96 -35.15 -17.34
C LYS A 450 -11.68 -33.89 -16.53
N VAL A 451 -12.76 -33.24 -16.13
CA VAL A 451 -12.74 -31.97 -15.38
C VAL A 451 -12.54 -32.27 -13.90
N GLY A 452 -11.55 -31.63 -13.28
CA GLY A 452 -11.48 -31.51 -11.81
C GLY A 452 -12.12 -30.20 -11.36
N VAL A 453 -13.07 -30.25 -10.43
CA VAL A 453 -13.71 -29.06 -9.88
C VAL A 453 -13.28 -28.86 -8.43
N ILE A 454 -12.59 -27.75 -8.18
CA ILE A 454 -12.05 -27.42 -6.85
C ILE A 454 -12.85 -26.25 -6.30
N VAL A 455 -13.53 -26.44 -5.17
CA VAL A 455 -14.36 -25.41 -4.54
C VAL A 455 -13.62 -24.79 -3.35
N CYS A 456 -13.35 -23.49 -3.43
CA CYS A 456 -12.58 -22.78 -2.42
C CYS A 456 -13.50 -22.25 -1.30
N HIS A 457 -13.09 -22.39 -0.04
CA HIS A 457 -13.82 -21.78 1.09
C HIS A 457 -13.50 -20.30 1.24
N CYS A 458 -12.28 -19.90 0.89
CA CYS A 458 -11.73 -18.57 1.12
C CYS A 458 -11.90 -18.11 2.59
N GLY A 459 -11.66 -19.03 3.54
CA GLY A 459 -12.03 -18.85 4.94
C GLY A 459 -13.54 -18.80 5.09
N ILE A 460 -14.07 -17.72 5.66
CA ILE A 460 -15.53 -17.47 5.75
C ILE A 460 -16.05 -16.64 4.57
N ASN A 461 -15.19 -16.13 3.69
CA ASN A 461 -15.63 -15.22 2.63
C ASN A 461 -16.56 -15.89 1.62
N ILE A 462 -16.35 -17.18 1.33
CA ILE A 462 -17.27 -17.99 0.54
C ILE A 462 -18.06 -18.89 1.47
N ALA A 463 -17.38 -19.71 2.28
CA ALA A 463 -18.04 -20.71 3.12
C ALA A 463 -18.95 -20.14 4.23
N GLY A 464 -18.85 -18.84 4.54
CA GLY A 464 -19.77 -18.17 5.46
C GLY A 464 -21.17 -17.96 4.87
N THR A 465 -21.29 -17.89 3.54
CA THR A 465 -22.55 -17.63 2.82
C THR A 465 -22.96 -18.82 1.93
N VAL A 466 -22.01 -19.43 1.24
CA VAL A 466 -22.21 -20.52 0.27
C VAL A 466 -21.84 -21.85 0.92
N ASP A 467 -22.73 -22.84 0.82
CA ASP A 467 -22.45 -24.22 1.23
C ASP A 467 -21.55 -24.89 0.19
N VAL A 468 -20.24 -24.81 0.41
CA VAL A 468 -19.20 -25.27 -0.53
C VAL A 468 -19.22 -26.78 -0.76
N ASP A 469 -19.60 -27.57 0.23
CA ASP A 469 -19.73 -29.02 0.11
C ASP A 469 -20.91 -29.37 -0.82
N LYS A 470 -22.05 -28.69 -0.66
CA LYS A 470 -23.17 -28.83 -1.61
C LYS A 470 -22.80 -28.44 -3.04
N VAL A 471 -21.99 -27.40 -3.21
CA VAL A 471 -21.50 -27.00 -4.54
C VAL A 471 -20.62 -28.10 -5.14
N ALA A 472 -19.69 -28.67 -4.37
CA ALA A 472 -18.83 -29.76 -4.81
C ALA A 472 -19.63 -31.04 -5.14
N ASP A 473 -20.64 -31.39 -4.33
CA ASP A 473 -21.53 -32.53 -4.54
C ASP A 473 -22.42 -32.37 -5.77
N ALA A 474 -22.87 -31.15 -6.06
CA ALA A 474 -23.63 -30.84 -7.26
C ALA A 474 -22.75 -30.96 -8.51
N ALA A 475 -21.56 -30.35 -8.49
CA ALA A 475 -20.62 -30.40 -9.59
C ALA A 475 -20.15 -31.83 -9.92
N ALA A 476 -20.02 -32.71 -8.92
CA ALA A 476 -19.65 -34.12 -9.11
C ALA A 476 -20.64 -34.91 -9.99
N LYS A 477 -21.87 -34.43 -10.14
CA LYS A 477 -22.92 -35.06 -10.95
C LYS A 477 -22.95 -34.55 -12.38
N GLU A 478 -22.19 -33.49 -12.68
CA GLU A 478 -22.14 -32.92 -14.03
C GLU A 478 -21.36 -33.83 -15.00
N PRO A 479 -21.82 -33.98 -16.25
CA PRO A 479 -21.13 -34.84 -17.21
C PRO A 479 -19.69 -34.38 -17.46
N GLY A 480 -18.73 -35.30 -17.46
CA GLY A 480 -17.31 -35.01 -17.69
C GLY A 480 -16.53 -34.55 -16.45
N VAL A 481 -17.19 -34.37 -15.30
CA VAL A 481 -16.49 -34.14 -14.02
C VAL A 481 -15.95 -35.47 -13.49
N ALA A 482 -14.64 -35.56 -13.34
CA ALA A 482 -13.94 -36.75 -12.89
C ALA A 482 -13.59 -36.74 -11.40
N HIS A 483 -13.44 -35.55 -10.81
CA HIS A 483 -13.15 -35.37 -9.38
C HIS A 483 -13.67 -34.01 -8.91
N THR A 484 -14.16 -33.95 -7.67
CA THR A 484 -14.44 -32.70 -6.97
C THR A 484 -13.72 -32.70 -5.63
N GLU A 485 -13.23 -31.52 -5.21
CA GLU A 485 -12.51 -31.35 -3.95
C GLU A 485 -12.84 -29.99 -3.34
N THR A 486 -12.95 -29.92 -2.03
CA THR A 486 -13.03 -28.65 -1.30
C THR A 486 -11.66 -28.29 -0.71
N ILE A 487 -11.25 -27.04 -0.88
CA ILE A 487 -9.95 -26.55 -0.36
C ILE A 487 -10.18 -25.24 0.37
N ILE A 488 -9.61 -25.08 1.57
CA ILE A 488 -9.83 -23.87 2.37
C ILE A 488 -9.32 -22.62 1.63
N TYR A 489 -8.09 -22.67 1.11
CA TYR A 489 -7.47 -21.60 0.32
C TYR A 489 -6.82 -22.19 -0.94
N ALA A 490 -7.57 -22.30 -2.03
CA ALA A 490 -7.05 -22.88 -3.28
C ALA A 490 -5.83 -22.12 -3.84
N CYS A 491 -5.72 -20.82 -3.60
CA CYS A 491 -4.61 -19.99 -4.07
C CYS A 491 -3.32 -20.11 -3.24
N ALA A 492 -3.38 -20.70 -2.03
CA ALA A 492 -2.22 -20.89 -1.18
C ALA A 492 -1.26 -21.97 -1.76
N PRO A 493 0.03 -21.98 -1.38
CA PRO A 493 1.00 -22.93 -1.94
C PRO A 493 0.61 -24.40 -1.82
N ASP A 494 0.03 -24.80 -0.68
CA ASP A 494 -0.53 -26.14 -0.45
C ASP A 494 -1.75 -26.42 -1.30
N GLY A 495 -2.64 -25.44 -1.44
CA GLY A 495 -3.79 -25.54 -2.34
C GLY A 495 -3.36 -25.82 -3.78
N GLN A 496 -2.31 -25.13 -4.26
CA GLN A 496 -1.76 -25.33 -5.59
C GLN A 496 -1.03 -26.64 -5.77
N GLU A 497 -0.19 -27.06 -4.80
CA GLU A 497 0.41 -28.39 -4.84
C GLU A 497 -0.67 -29.47 -4.85
N LYS A 498 -1.72 -29.31 -4.05
CA LYS A 498 -2.82 -30.26 -4.03
C LYS A 498 -3.53 -30.33 -5.38
N ILE A 499 -3.75 -29.20 -6.05
CA ILE A 499 -4.29 -29.15 -7.41
C ILE A 499 -3.36 -29.93 -8.38
N ARG A 500 -2.05 -29.72 -8.31
CA ARG A 500 -1.05 -30.44 -9.13
C ARG A 500 -1.08 -31.96 -8.90
N GLU A 501 -1.13 -32.38 -7.64
CA GLU A 501 -1.27 -33.79 -7.25
C GLU A 501 -2.56 -34.38 -7.84
N LEU A 502 -3.70 -33.72 -7.63
CA LEU A 502 -5.00 -34.18 -8.12
C LEU A 502 -5.01 -34.33 -9.64
N ILE A 503 -4.40 -33.39 -10.38
CA ILE A 503 -4.28 -33.48 -11.85
C ILE A 503 -3.54 -34.75 -12.26
N LYS A 504 -2.41 -35.04 -11.60
CA LYS A 504 -1.59 -36.24 -11.87
C LYS A 504 -2.31 -37.53 -11.47
N GLU A 505 -2.78 -37.60 -10.22
CA GLU A 505 -3.37 -38.80 -9.62
C GLU A 505 -4.68 -39.22 -10.28
N LYS A 506 -5.55 -38.26 -10.62
CA LYS A 506 -6.86 -38.52 -11.23
C LYS A 506 -6.81 -38.48 -12.75
N GLY A 507 -5.66 -38.15 -13.34
CA GLY A 507 -5.51 -38.00 -14.79
C GLY A 507 -6.44 -36.93 -15.36
N LEU A 508 -6.58 -35.81 -14.66
CA LEU A 508 -7.41 -34.69 -15.11
C LEU A 508 -6.80 -34.08 -16.38
N ASN A 509 -7.65 -33.56 -17.26
CA ASN A 509 -7.23 -32.82 -18.44
C ASN A 509 -7.88 -31.43 -18.54
N ARG A 510 -8.79 -31.09 -17.63
CA ARG A 510 -9.34 -29.75 -17.46
C ARG A 510 -9.48 -29.45 -15.96
N VAL A 511 -9.41 -28.18 -15.59
CA VAL A 511 -9.56 -27.76 -14.19
C VAL A 511 -10.51 -26.56 -14.09
N VAL A 512 -11.48 -26.65 -13.19
CA VAL A 512 -12.30 -25.52 -12.74
C VAL A 512 -11.96 -25.25 -11.29
N VAL A 513 -11.65 -24.00 -10.94
CA VAL A 513 -11.56 -23.57 -9.54
C VAL A 513 -12.69 -22.59 -9.26
N ALA A 514 -13.63 -22.98 -8.40
CA ALA A 514 -14.73 -22.15 -7.94
C ALA A 514 -14.27 -21.33 -6.73
N SER A 515 -13.98 -20.05 -6.95
CA SER A 515 -13.40 -19.18 -5.92
C SER A 515 -13.71 -17.69 -6.16
N CYS A 516 -12.67 -16.88 -6.38
CA CYS A 516 -12.67 -15.44 -6.53
C CYS A 516 -12.71 -15.00 -8.00
N THR A 517 -12.54 -13.70 -8.23
CA THR A 517 -12.55 -13.12 -9.57
C THR A 517 -11.38 -13.59 -10.47
N PRO A 518 -11.65 -13.93 -11.75
CA PRO A 518 -10.62 -14.32 -12.71
C PRO A 518 -9.59 -13.22 -12.99
N ARG A 519 -9.92 -11.96 -12.69
CA ARG A 519 -9.03 -10.81 -12.90
C ARG A 519 -7.76 -10.87 -12.03
N THR A 520 -7.83 -11.57 -10.90
CA THR A 520 -6.75 -11.57 -9.90
C THR A 520 -5.95 -12.87 -9.89
N HIS A 521 -6.63 -14.02 -9.96
CA HIS A 521 -5.99 -15.32 -9.70
C HIS A 521 -5.95 -16.28 -10.90
N SER A 522 -6.57 -15.95 -12.05
CA SER A 522 -6.48 -16.83 -13.22
C SER A 522 -5.03 -17.11 -13.66
N PRO A 523 -4.13 -16.12 -13.76
CA PRO A 523 -2.73 -16.38 -14.14
C PRO A 523 -2.04 -17.37 -13.19
N LEU A 524 -2.30 -17.24 -11.88
CA LEU A 524 -1.72 -18.10 -10.84
C LEU A 524 -2.09 -19.59 -11.05
N PHE A 525 -3.38 -19.87 -11.27
CA PHE A 525 -3.84 -21.24 -11.48
C PHE A 525 -3.46 -21.77 -12.87
N GLN A 526 -3.41 -20.89 -13.88
CA GLN A 526 -2.89 -21.22 -15.19
C GLN A 526 -1.44 -21.71 -15.12
N ASP A 527 -0.56 -21.00 -14.40
CA ASP A 527 0.82 -21.46 -14.20
C ASP A 527 0.91 -22.72 -13.33
N THR A 528 0.00 -22.90 -12.38
CA THR A 528 -0.09 -24.12 -11.57
C THR A 528 -0.33 -25.37 -12.43
N ILE A 529 -1.24 -25.30 -13.42
CA ILE A 529 -1.51 -26.46 -14.27
C ILE A 529 -0.43 -26.69 -15.34
N ARG A 530 0.29 -25.63 -15.76
CA ARG A 530 1.43 -25.75 -16.69
C ARG A 530 2.60 -26.52 -16.09
N GLU A 531 2.85 -26.38 -14.79
CA GLU A 531 3.89 -27.13 -14.07
C GLU A 531 3.65 -28.66 -14.04
N VAL A 532 2.45 -29.11 -14.40
CA VAL A 532 2.13 -30.54 -14.55
C VAL A 532 1.84 -30.92 -16.01
N GLY A 533 2.22 -30.06 -16.94
CA GLY A 533 2.14 -30.29 -18.38
C GLY A 533 0.74 -30.09 -18.96
N LEU A 534 -0.21 -29.46 -18.27
CA LEU A 534 -1.47 -29.07 -18.90
C LEU A 534 -1.35 -27.70 -19.57
N ASN A 535 -1.93 -27.58 -20.76
CA ASN A 535 -2.03 -26.30 -21.45
C ASN A 535 -2.87 -25.32 -20.60
N LYS A 536 -2.39 -24.09 -20.47
CA LYS A 536 -3.00 -23.10 -19.56
C LYS A 536 -4.44 -22.72 -19.88
N PHE A 537 -4.88 -22.88 -21.13
CA PHE A 537 -6.25 -22.56 -21.54
C PHE A 537 -7.24 -23.67 -21.27
N LEU A 538 -6.80 -24.75 -20.61
CA LEU A 538 -7.63 -25.85 -20.13
C LEU A 538 -8.16 -25.60 -18.71
N PHE A 539 -8.13 -24.35 -18.29
CA PHE A 539 -8.48 -23.87 -16.97
C PHE A 539 -9.59 -22.83 -17.03
N GLU A 540 -10.51 -22.88 -16.07
CA GLU A 540 -11.52 -21.85 -15.87
C GLU A 540 -11.66 -21.50 -14.38
N LEU A 541 -11.89 -20.22 -14.07
CA LEU A 541 -12.16 -19.76 -12.72
C LEU A 541 -13.63 -19.36 -12.58
N ALA A 542 -14.38 -20.07 -11.74
CA ALA A 542 -15.78 -19.78 -11.46
C ALA A 542 -15.88 -18.80 -10.27
N ASP A 543 -16.29 -17.56 -10.54
CA ASP A 543 -16.41 -16.51 -9.52
C ASP A 543 -17.67 -16.72 -8.67
N ILE A 544 -17.49 -17.34 -7.50
CA ILE A 544 -18.56 -17.58 -6.52
C ILE A 544 -18.39 -16.71 -5.27
N ARG A 545 -17.51 -15.70 -5.32
CA ARG A 545 -17.25 -14.79 -4.20
C ARG A 545 -17.75 -13.40 -4.50
N GLU A 546 -17.06 -12.65 -5.35
CA GLU A 546 -17.45 -11.31 -5.77
C GLU A 546 -18.83 -11.32 -6.45
N GLN A 547 -19.10 -12.32 -7.30
CA GLN A 547 -20.39 -12.45 -8.00
C GLN A 547 -21.43 -13.27 -7.24
N CYS A 548 -21.14 -13.78 -6.04
CA CYS A 548 -22.11 -14.58 -5.28
C CYS A 548 -22.04 -14.36 -3.77
N SER A 549 -21.08 -14.94 -3.05
CA SER A 549 -21.09 -14.95 -1.58
C SER A 549 -21.11 -13.55 -0.94
N TRP A 550 -20.43 -12.56 -1.54
CA TRP A 550 -20.34 -11.20 -1.01
C TRP A 550 -21.58 -10.35 -1.29
N CYS A 551 -22.29 -10.60 -2.39
CA CYS A 551 -23.49 -9.84 -2.74
C CYS A 551 -24.80 -10.46 -2.23
N HIS A 552 -24.75 -11.68 -1.66
CA HIS A 552 -25.91 -12.43 -1.15
C HIS A 552 -25.76 -12.90 0.29
N LYS A 553 -25.05 -12.15 1.14
CA LYS A 553 -24.74 -12.54 2.54
C LYS A 553 -25.96 -12.94 3.37
N GLU A 554 -27.08 -12.27 3.13
CA GLU A 554 -28.34 -12.47 3.87
C GLU A 554 -29.16 -13.68 3.39
N ASP A 555 -28.84 -14.24 2.21
CA ASP A 555 -29.63 -15.31 1.60
C ASP A 555 -28.71 -16.47 1.16
N LYS A 556 -28.31 -17.28 2.14
CA LYS A 556 -27.37 -18.40 1.95
C LYS A 556 -27.91 -19.48 0.99
N GLU A 557 -29.22 -19.66 0.97
CA GLU A 557 -29.89 -20.65 0.13
C GLU A 557 -29.85 -20.22 -1.33
N VAL A 558 -30.20 -18.96 -1.62
CA VAL A 558 -30.06 -18.37 -2.96
C VAL A 558 -28.60 -18.28 -3.37
N ALA A 559 -27.69 -17.90 -2.47
CA ALA A 559 -26.26 -17.86 -2.75
C ALA A 559 -25.73 -19.25 -3.14
N THR A 560 -26.07 -20.29 -2.39
CA THR A 560 -25.64 -21.67 -2.70
C THR A 560 -26.21 -22.14 -4.04
N ALA A 561 -27.49 -21.90 -4.31
CA ALA A 561 -28.11 -22.25 -5.59
C ALA A 561 -27.42 -21.53 -6.77
N LYS A 562 -27.18 -20.22 -6.63
CA LYS A 562 -26.46 -19.41 -7.63
C LYS A 562 -25.03 -19.92 -7.83
N ALA A 563 -24.31 -20.27 -6.76
CA ALA A 563 -22.95 -20.81 -6.86
C ALA A 563 -22.92 -22.13 -7.63
N ILE A 564 -23.88 -23.04 -7.39
CA ILE A 564 -24.02 -24.28 -8.17
C ILE A 564 -24.22 -23.96 -9.66
N GLU A 565 -25.11 -23.04 -10.00
CA GLU A 565 -25.35 -22.65 -11.40
C GLU A 565 -24.08 -22.08 -12.06
N ILE A 566 -23.37 -21.17 -11.37
CA ILE A 566 -22.11 -20.60 -11.86
C ILE A 566 -21.08 -21.71 -12.12
N VAL A 567 -20.90 -22.64 -11.17
CA VAL A 567 -19.95 -23.74 -11.34
C VAL A 567 -20.36 -24.64 -12.50
N ASN A 568 -21.63 -25.00 -12.61
CA ASN A 568 -22.14 -25.83 -13.71
C ASN A 568 -21.94 -25.17 -15.08
N MET A 569 -22.18 -23.85 -15.19
CA MET A 569 -21.89 -23.09 -16.41
C MET A 569 -20.42 -23.14 -16.79
N ASN A 570 -19.52 -22.97 -15.80
CA ASN A 570 -18.07 -23.03 -16.03
C ASN A 570 -17.60 -24.44 -16.38
N VAL A 571 -18.16 -25.49 -15.76
CA VAL A 571 -17.90 -26.89 -16.14
C VAL A 571 -18.35 -27.14 -17.59
N ALA A 572 -19.54 -26.69 -17.97
CA ALA A 572 -20.07 -26.83 -19.32
C ALA A 572 -19.14 -26.18 -20.36
N LYS A 573 -18.66 -24.96 -20.09
CA LYS A 573 -17.66 -24.27 -20.92
C LYS A 573 -16.33 -25.03 -20.96
N THR A 574 -15.85 -25.46 -19.80
CA THR A 574 -14.53 -26.09 -19.62
C THR A 574 -14.39 -27.40 -20.40
N ARG A 575 -15.46 -28.18 -20.50
CA ARG A 575 -15.50 -29.41 -21.31
C ARG A 575 -15.25 -29.17 -22.80
N LEU A 576 -15.51 -27.96 -23.29
CA LEU A 576 -15.35 -27.56 -24.68
C LEU A 576 -14.06 -26.76 -24.92
N LEU A 577 -13.29 -26.48 -23.88
CA LEU A 577 -12.00 -25.80 -24.05
C LEU A 577 -11.05 -26.70 -24.84
N GLU A 578 -10.26 -26.11 -25.71
CA GLU A 578 -9.21 -26.78 -26.48
C GLU A 578 -7.85 -26.20 -26.05
N PRO A 579 -6.77 -26.99 -26.12
CA PRO A 579 -5.44 -26.44 -25.87
C PRO A 579 -5.13 -25.39 -26.94
N VAL A 580 -4.83 -24.16 -26.52
CA VAL A 580 -4.46 -23.07 -27.42
C VAL A 580 -2.97 -22.80 -27.29
N THR A 581 -2.27 -22.72 -28.42
CA THR A 581 -0.87 -22.30 -28.45
C THR A 581 -0.80 -20.77 -28.49
N GLN A 582 0.01 -20.18 -27.61
CA GLN A 582 0.38 -18.78 -27.77
C GLN A 582 1.58 -18.67 -28.69
N ASN A 583 1.50 -17.75 -29.65
CA ASN A 583 2.69 -17.34 -30.39
C ASN A 583 3.45 -16.31 -29.54
N SER A 584 4.77 -16.43 -29.48
CA SER A 584 5.62 -15.34 -29.00
C SER A 584 5.71 -14.28 -30.10
N VAL A 585 5.54 -13.03 -29.71
CA VAL A 585 5.78 -11.86 -30.56
C VAL A 585 7.09 -11.21 -30.14
N GLY A 586 7.77 -10.56 -31.09
CA GLY A 586 8.89 -9.68 -30.73
C GLY A 586 8.42 -8.55 -29.83
N VAL A 587 9.35 -7.88 -29.17
CA VAL A 587 9.07 -6.66 -28.40
C VAL A 587 9.97 -5.57 -28.94
N ASP A 588 9.39 -4.44 -29.32
CA ASP A 588 10.12 -3.24 -29.66
C ASP A 588 10.79 -2.69 -28.40
N HIS A 589 12.13 -2.60 -28.42
CA HIS A 589 12.96 -2.17 -27.29
C HIS A 589 12.99 -0.64 -27.13
N ALA A 590 11.83 -0.01 -27.31
CA ALA A 590 11.61 1.41 -27.09
C ALA A 590 10.31 1.64 -26.30
N ALA A 591 10.22 2.76 -25.58
CA ALA A 591 9.04 3.17 -24.85
C ALA A 591 8.55 4.55 -25.30
N LEU A 592 7.24 4.74 -25.32
CA LEU A 592 6.61 6.05 -25.50
C LEU A 592 6.26 6.64 -24.13
N VAL A 593 6.77 7.82 -23.82
CA VAL A 593 6.39 8.61 -22.64
C VAL A 593 5.59 9.82 -23.11
N VAL A 594 4.36 9.97 -22.61
CA VAL A 594 3.48 11.09 -22.98
C VAL A 594 3.41 12.09 -21.84
N GLY A 595 4.07 13.24 -22.00
CA GLY A 595 4.18 14.33 -21.03
C GLY A 595 5.61 14.50 -20.50
N GLY A 596 6.21 15.65 -20.81
CA GLY A 596 7.56 16.08 -20.41
C GLY A 596 7.62 16.81 -19.07
N GLY A 597 6.67 16.53 -18.17
CA GLY A 597 6.77 16.93 -16.77
C GLY A 597 7.81 16.11 -16.00
N ILE A 598 8.04 16.43 -14.72
CA ILE A 598 9.09 15.77 -13.92
C ILE A 598 8.92 14.25 -13.80
N ALA A 599 7.68 13.76 -13.76
CA ALA A 599 7.38 12.34 -13.72
C ALA A 599 7.80 11.64 -15.03
N GLY A 600 7.42 12.19 -16.19
CA GLY A 600 7.77 11.65 -17.49
C GLY A 600 9.27 11.74 -17.78
N MET A 601 9.92 12.84 -17.42
CA MET A 601 11.37 13.00 -17.58
C MET A 601 12.17 12.01 -16.75
N ASN A 602 11.84 11.82 -15.46
CA ASN A 602 12.54 10.83 -14.63
C ASN A 602 12.30 9.40 -15.12
N ALA A 603 11.10 9.08 -15.62
CA ALA A 603 10.84 7.77 -16.19
C ALA A 603 11.61 7.55 -17.51
N ALA A 604 11.68 8.55 -18.37
CA ALA A 604 12.47 8.52 -19.60
C ALA A 604 13.95 8.29 -19.31
N LEU A 605 14.52 9.02 -18.35
CA LEU A 605 15.90 8.81 -17.90
C LEU A 605 16.11 7.41 -17.33
N SER A 606 15.22 6.94 -16.45
CA SER A 606 15.37 5.60 -15.85
C SER A 606 15.31 4.47 -16.89
N LEU A 607 14.48 4.60 -17.93
CA LEU A 607 14.41 3.64 -19.04
C LEU A 607 15.66 3.73 -19.93
N ALA A 608 16.12 4.95 -20.24
CA ALA A 608 17.34 5.18 -21.02
C ALA A 608 18.59 4.63 -20.31
N ASP A 609 18.71 4.84 -19.00
CA ASP A 609 19.79 4.32 -18.16
C ASP A 609 19.82 2.78 -18.13
N GLN A 610 18.68 2.13 -18.39
CA GLN A 610 18.56 0.67 -18.53
C GLN A 610 18.84 0.17 -19.95
N GLY A 611 19.17 1.06 -20.88
CA GLY A 611 19.49 0.74 -22.27
C GLY A 611 18.30 0.69 -23.23
N TYR A 612 17.12 1.19 -22.84
CA TYR A 612 15.95 1.25 -23.72
C TYR A 612 15.86 2.59 -24.46
N GLY A 613 15.43 2.55 -25.72
CA GLY A 613 15.09 3.77 -26.46
C GLY A 613 13.83 4.42 -25.88
N VAL A 614 13.75 5.75 -25.90
CA VAL A 614 12.57 6.47 -25.39
C VAL A 614 12.15 7.56 -26.36
N HIS A 615 10.85 7.63 -26.64
CA HIS A 615 10.21 8.76 -27.28
C HIS A 615 9.41 9.53 -26.25
N LEU A 616 9.86 10.75 -25.93
CA LEU A 616 9.18 11.65 -25.00
C LEU A 616 8.37 12.68 -25.77
N VAL A 617 7.04 12.62 -25.68
CA VAL A 617 6.12 13.54 -26.37
C VAL A 617 5.70 14.64 -25.40
N GLU A 618 6.00 15.89 -25.75
CA GLU A 618 5.61 17.09 -25.00
C GLU A 618 4.73 17.99 -25.86
N ARG A 619 3.59 18.39 -25.29
CA ARG A 619 2.60 19.23 -25.99
C ARG A 619 3.06 20.68 -26.09
N GLU A 620 3.85 21.13 -25.14
CA GLU A 620 4.43 22.48 -25.09
C GLU A 620 5.79 22.55 -25.82
N LYS A 621 6.35 23.76 -25.88
CA LYS A 621 7.67 24.05 -26.44
C LYS A 621 8.84 23.67 -25.54
N GLU A 622 8.54 23.48 -24.26
CA GLU A 622 9.51 23.35 -23.19
C GLU A 622 9.10 22.21 -22.26
N LEU A 623 10.11 21.54 -21.70
CA LEU A 623 9.91 20.53 -20.66
C LEU A 623 9.63 21.18 -19.30
N GLY A 624 9.23 20.36 -18.33
CA GLY A 624 9.18 20.71 -16.90
C GLY A 624 7.78 20.76 -16.30
N GLY A 625 6.76 21.05 -17.10
CA GLY A 625 5.36 21.04 -16.66
C GLY A 625 5.12 22.00 -15.47
N LEU A 626 4.35 21.54 -14.46
CA LEU A 626 4.03 22.38 -13.29
C LEU A 626 5.25 22.83 -12.49
N LEU A 627 6.37 22.08 -12.53
CA LEU A 627 7.57 22.43 -11.77
C LEU A 627 8.26 23.70 -12.30
N ASN A 628 7.98 24.15 -13.51
CA ASN A 628 8.46 25.44 -14.03
C ASN A 628 8.02 26.63 -13.15
N LYS A 629 6.96 26.45 -12.35
CA LYS A 629 6.41 27.48 -11.44
C LYS A 629 6.65 27.18 -9.96
N VAL A 630 7.57 26.25 -9.64
CA VAL A 630 7.88 25.86 -8.26
C VAL A 630 9.32 26.20 -7.95
N ARG A 631 9.57 27.18 -7.08
CA ARG A 631 10.93 27.64 -6.75
C ARG A 631 11.57 26.76 -5.69
N ARG A 632 10.83 26.42 -4.64
CA ARG A 632 11.29 25.61 -3.51
C ARG A 632 10.28 24.54 -3.11
N ASN A 633 10.77 23.44 -2.53
CA ASN A 633 9.95 22.48 -1.82
C ASN A 633 9.80 22.86 -0.33
N LEU A 634 9.11 22.02 0.46
CA LEU A 634 8.85 22.29 1.87
C LEU A 634 10.13 22.27 2.73
N GLU A 635 11.08 21.43 2.33
CA GLU A 635 12.38 21.23 2.96
C GLU A 635 13.35 22.40 2.70
N GLY A 636 13.07 23.20 1.66
CA GLY A 636 13.86 24.37 1.27
C GLY A 636 14.83 24.12 0.12
N ASP A 637 14.78 22.95 -0.51
CA ASP A 637 15.61 22.64 -1.68
C ASP A 637 15.27 23.57 -2.86
N ASP A 638 16.28 23.88 -3.67
CA ASP A 638 16.10 24.62 -4.92
C ASP A 638 15.57 23.68 -6.02
N VAL A 639 14.29 23.80 -6.31
CA VAL A 639 13.59 22.93 -7.28
C VAL A 639 14.00 23.28 -8.71
N GLN A 640 14.34 24.54 -8.99
CA GLN A 640 14.70 24.97 -10.34
C GLN A 640 16.07 24.43 -10.74
N VAL A 641 17.04 24.39 -9.82
CA VAL A 641 18.35 23.76 -10.08
C VAL A 641 18.20 22.29 -10.46
N TYR A 642 17.41 21.53 -9.70
CA TYR A 642 17.14 20.12 -10.01
C TYR A 642 16.37 19.94 -11.32
N LEU A 643 15.40 20.82 -11.59
CA LEU A 643 14.66 20.76 -12.83
C LEU A 643 15.56 20.99 -14.05
N THR A 644 16.45 21.98 -13.99
CA THR A 644 17.44 22.23 -15.04
C THR A 644 18.36 21.02 -15.23
N GLU A 645 18.87 20.41 -14.15
CA GLU A 645 19.69 19.20 -14.23
C GLU A 645 18.95 18.06 -14.96
N VAL A 646 17.68 17.83 -14.63
CA VAL A 646 16.87 16.78 -15.27
C VAL A 646 16.59 17.08 -16.75
N ILE A 647 16.26 18.34 -17.08
CA ILE A 647 16.03 18.76 -18.47
C ILE A 647 17.31 18.57 -19.30
N ASP A 648 18.45 19.01 -18.78
CA ASP A 648 19.74 18.88 -19.44
C ASP A 648 20.10 17.40 -19.66
N ASN A 649 19.86 16.54 -18.65
CA ASN A 649 20.09 15.10 -18.78
C ASN A 649 19.18 14.48 -19.85
N VAL A 650 17.90 14.87 -19.92
CA VAL A 650 16.97 14.36 -20.94
C VAL A 650 17.39 14.79 -22.34
N GLN A 651 17.71 16.08 -22.53
CA GLN A 651 18.04 16.63 -23.85
C GLN A 651 19.39 16.13 -24.38
N ASN A 652 20.33 15.81 -23.49
CA ASN A 652 21.66 15.32 -23.87
C ASN A 652 21.75 13.79 -23.95
N ASN A 653 20.71 13.04 -23.57
CA ASN A 653 20.74 11.58 -23.61
C ASN A 653 20.43 11.04 -25.02
N PRO A 654 21.36 10.31 -25.67
CA PRO A 654 21.18 9.84 -27.05
C PRO A 654 20.10 8.75 -27.20
N ALA A 655 19.67 8.11 -26.12
CA ALA A 655 18.58 7.13 -26.14
C ALA A 655 17.20 7.79 -26.05
N ILE A 656 17.12 9.09 -25.75
CA ILE A 656 15.86 9.82 -25.61
C ILE A 656 15.66 10.75 -26.80
N THR A 657 14.56 10.57 -27.52
CA THR A 657 14.10 11.50 -28.56
C THR A 657 12.91 12.30 -28.03
N VAL A 658 13.08 13.62 -27.91
CA VAL A 658 12.01 14.53 -27.46
C VAL A 658 11.26 15.10 -28.66
N HIS A 659 9.92 15.02 -28.60
CA HIS A 659 9.01 15.56 -29.61
C HIS A 659 8.21 16.72 -29.00
N PHE A 660 8.66 17.95 -29.24
CA PHE A 660 8.01 19.18 -28.78
C PHE A 660 6.82 19.59 -29.63
N ASP A 661 5.97 20.49 -29.11
CA ASP A 661 4.81 21.07 -29.80
C ASP A 661 3.92 20.01 -30.46
N THR A 662 3.83 18.82 -29.85
CA THR A 662 3.25 17.64 -30.49
C THR A 662 2.43 16.84 -29.50
N THR A 663 1.34 16.24 -29.97
CA THR A 663 0.51 15.32 -29.19
C THR A 663 0.34 14.00 -29.93
N VAL A 664 -0.25 13.02 -29.24
CA VAL A 664 -0.61 11.74 -29.85
C VAL A 664 -1.89 11.91 -30.67
N ASP A 665 -1.80 11.55 -31.96
CA ASP A 665 -2.97 11.50 -32.85
C ASP A 665 -3.72 10.17 -32.67
N ASN A 666 -3.07 9.06 -33.04
CA ASN A 666 -3.60 7.69 -32.91
C ASN A 666 -2.50 6.71 -32.44
N THR A 667 -2.91 5.60 -31.84
CA THR A 667 -2.02 4.47 -31.53
C THR A 667 -2.69 3.16 -31.88
N ASP A 668 -2.01 2.35 -32.69
CA ASP A 668 -2.40 1.01 -33.08
C ASP A 668 -1.43 -0.02 -32.51
N GLY A 669 -1.80 -1.31 -32.58
CA GLY A 669 -0.96 -2.41 -32.13
C GLY A 669 -1.38 -2.99 -30.78
N PHE A 670 -0.45 -3.68 -30.12
CA PHE A 670 -0.66 -4.41 -28.87
C PHE A 670 0.63 -4.39 -28.04
N VAL A 671 0.57 -4.86 -26.78
CA VAL A 671 1.72 -4.88 -25.87
C VAL A 671 2.99 -5.42 -26.56
N GLY A 672 4.06 -4.64 -26.48
CA GLY A 672 5.34 -4.95 -27.12
C GLY A 672 5.47 -4.54 -28.59
N ASN A 673 4.38 -4.21 -29.30
CA ASN A 673 4.39 -3.85 -30.73
C ASN A 673 3.33 -2.78 -31.01
N PHE A 674 3.50 -1.59 -30.45
CA PHE A 674 2.65 -0.44 -30.72
C PHE A 674 3.25 0.44 -31.81
N THR A 675 2.40 1.01 -32.65
CA THR A 675 2.77 2.10 -33.56
C THR A 675 1.93 3.32 -33.22
N THR A 676 2.57 4.40 -32.82
CA THR A 676 1.93 5.67 -32.49
C THR A 676 2.20 6.71 -33.57
N LEU A 677 1.13 7.30 -34.11
CA LEU A 677 1.18 8.46 -34.99
C LEU A 677 1.05 9.74 -34.15
N LEU A 678 2.01 10.64 -34.33
CA LEU A 678 1.99 11.97 -33.72
C LEU A 678 1.30 13.00 -34.62
N THR A 679 0.80 14.08 -34.04
CA THR A 679 0.11 15.16 -34.77
C THR A 679 0.99 15.88 -35.80
N ASN A 680 2.31 15.76 -35.69
CA ASN A 680 3.26 16.31 -36.67
C ASN A 680 3.53 15.35 -37.86
N GLY A 681 2.89 14.17 -37.90
CA GLY A 681 3.04 13.16 -38.94
C GLY A 681 4.13 12.12 -38.68
N THR A 682 4.87 12.21 -37.57
CA THR A 682 5.89 11.23 -37.17
C THR A 682 5.23 9.93 -36.70
N SER A 683 5.67 8.79 -37.22
CA SER A 683 5.27 7.46 -36.77
C SER A 683 6.36 6.83 -35.91
N ILE A 684 5.98 6.23 -34.79
CA ILE A 684 6.89 5.71 -33.78
C ILE A 684 6.49 4.29 -33.42
N ASP A 685 7.42 3.35 -33.50
CA ASP A 685 7.25 1.98 -33.02
C ASP A 685 7.85 1.84 -31.60
N HIS A 686 7.10 1.22 -30.68
CA HIS A 686 7.50 1.06 -29.28
C HIS A 686 6.74 -0.08 -28.60
N GLY A 687 7.30 -0.61 -27.51
CA GLY A 687 6.75 -1.75 -26.80
C GLY A 687 5.86 -1.40 -25.60
N ALA A 688 6.00 -0.20 -25.04
CA ALA A 688 5.29 0.23 -23.83
C ALA A 688 4.97 1.72 -23.86
N ILE A 689 3.87 2.09 -23.19
CA ILE A 689 3.34 3.45 -23.13
C ILE A 689 3.22 3.88 -21.67
N LEU A 690 3.87 4.99 -21.32
CA LEU A 690 3.75 5.65 -20.03
C LEU A 690 3.01 6.97 -20.19
N ILE A 691 1.89 7.11 -19.48
CA ILE A 691 1.09 8.33 -19.46
C ILE A 691 1.53 9.19 -18.26
N ALA A 692 2.09 10.37 -18.55
CA ALA A 692 2.63 11.31 -17.58
C ALA A 692 2.17 12.76 -17.86
N THR A 693 0.91 12.93 -18.27
CA THR A 693 0.34 14.21 -18.72
C THR A 693 0.16 15.26 -17.61
N GLY A 694 0.42 14.88 -16.35
CA GLY A 694 0.30 15.75 -15.19
C GLY A 694 -1.12 16.27 -14.95
N GLY A 695 -1.19 17.41 -14.28
CA GLY A 695 -2.43 18.14 -14.03
C GLY A 695 -2.24 19.64 -14.20
N LYS A 696 -3.31 20.40 -13.95
CA LYS A 696 -3.34 21.87 -14.00
C LYS A 696 -3.70 22.43 -12.64
N GLU A 697 -3.10 23.56 -12.27
CA GLU A 697 -3.54 24.33 -11.11
C GLU A 697 -4.97 24.84 -11.33
N TYR A 698 -5.80 24.77 -10.29
CA TYR A 698 -7.13 25.36 -10.29
C TYR A 698 -7.03 26.89 -10.33
N THR A 699 -7.72 27.52 -11.27
CA THR A 699 -7.88 28.97 -11.31
C THR A 699 -9.09 29.35 -10.46
N PRO A 700 -8.92 30.09 -9.34
CA PRO A 700 -10.03 30.49 -8.48
C PRO A 700 -11.05 31.36 -9.21
N GLU A 701 -12.33 31.16 -8.90
CA GLU A 701 -13.42 32.06 -9.29
C GLU A 701 -14.06 32.72 -8.05
N GLU A 702 -13.80 32.15 -6.88
CA GLU A 702 -14.21 32.64 -5.58
C GLU A 702 -13.28 33.73 -5.00
N TYR A 703 -13.70 34.33 -3.88
CA TYR A 703 -12.88 35.26 -3.08
C TYR A 703 -12.32 36.47 -3.82
N HIS A 704 -13.03 36.99 -4.84
CA HIS A 704 -12.63 38.20 -5.55
C HIS A 704 -11.24 38.09 -6.22
N TYR A 705 -10.78 36.88 -6.55
CA TYR A 705 -9.44 36.65 -7.11
C TYR A 705 -9.14 37.53 -8.34
N ASN A 706 -10.11 37.71 -9.24
CA ASN A 706 -9.93 38.54 -10.44
C ASN A 706 -10.10 40.06 -10.20
N ASP A 707 -10.46 40.48 -8.98
CA ASP A 707 -10.81 41.87 -8.68
C ASP A 707 -9.64 42.66 -8.04
N SER A 708 -8.56 41.99 -7.61
CA SER A 708 -7.44 42.65 -6.91
C SER A 708 -6.12 41.89 -7.01
N ASP A 709 -5.04 42.60 -7.35
CA ASP A 709 -3.65 42.10 -7.34
C ASP A 709 -3.11 41.76 -5.93
N ARG A 710 -3.91 42.00 -4.88
CA ARG A 710 -3.60 41.61 -3.50
C ARG A 710 -4.15 40.23 -3.13
N ILE A 711 -4.92 39.62 -4.04
CA ILE A 711 -5.48 38.28 -3.86
C ILE A 711 -4.74 37.36 -4.82
N LEU A 712 -3.87 36.51 -4.27
CA LEU A 712 -2.90 35.72 -5.02
C LEU A 712 -3.13 34.23 -4.79
N THR A 713 -2.67 33.38 -5.70
CA THR A 713 -2.48 31.95 -5.42
C THR A 713 -1.20 31.72 -4.62
N GLN A 714 -1.00 30.51 -4.10
CA GLN A 714 0.26 30.13 -3.44
C GLN A 714 1.47 30.19 -4.40
N ARG A 715 1.26 30.00 -5.70
CA ARG A 715 2.33 30.07 -6.70
C ARG A 715 2.70 31.50 -7.04
N GLU A 716 1.71 32.36 -7.21
CA GLU A 716 1.93 33.80 -7.39
C GLU A 716 2.62 34.43 -6.17
N LEU A 717 2.25 34.00 -4.96
CA LEU A 717 2.98 34.39 -3.75
C LEU A 717 4.44 33.92 -3.79
N GLU A 718 4.72 32.71 -4.28
CA GLU A 718 6.08 32.19 -4.36
C GLU A 718 6.95 33.00 -5.34
N ASP A 719 6.41 33.38 -6.49
CA ASP A 719 7.08 34.29 -7.42
C ASP A 719 7.30 35.68 -6.77
N LEU A 720 6.29 36.21 -6.08
CA LEU A 720 6.41 37.45 -5.32
C LEU A 720 7.55 37.38 -4.28
N LEU A 721 7.62 36.31 -3.50
CA LEU A 721 8.65 36.10 -2.46
C LEU A 721 10.06 35.85 -3.03
N ALA A 722 10.17 35.53 -4.32
CA ALA A 722 11.43 35.41 -5.03
C ALA A 722 11.93 36.78 -5.51
N GLU A 723 11.03 37.67 -5.90
CA GLU A 723 11.35 39.01 -6.42
C GLU A 723 11.50 40.07 -5.33
N GLN A 724 10.73 39.96 -4.25
CA GLN A 724 10.69 40.93 -3.16
C GLN A 724 10.67 40.25 -1.78
N GLU A 725 11.27 40.93 -0.80
CA GLU A 725 11.22 40.50 0.60
C GLU A 725 9.89 40.90 1.25
N PRO A 726 9.34 40.07 2.16
CA PRO A 726 8.17 40.46 2.95
C PRO A 726 8.47 41.70 3.80
N ILE A 727 7.51 42.62 3.91
CA ILE A 727 7.70 43.86 4.68
C ILE A 727 7.27 43.63 6.14
N ALA A 728 8.02 44.21 7.08
CA ALA A 728 7.66 44.15 8.49
C ALA A 728 6.27 44.75 8.76
N GLY A 729 5.46 44.07 9.57
CA GLY A 729 4.08 44.47 9.87
C GLY A 729 3.04 44.11 8.80
N GLN A 730 3.44 43.60 7.63
CA GLN A 730 2.48 43.10 6.64
C GLN A 730 1.77 41.84 7.14
N THR A 731 0.49 41.73 6.80
CA THR A 731 -0.39 40.61 7.15
C THR A 731 -0.78 39.81 5.93
N TYR A 732 -0.42 38.52 5.94
CA TYR A 732 -0.78 37.54 4.92
C TYR A 732 -1.84 36.59 5.47
N VAL A 733 -3.00 36.50 4.81
CA VAL A 733 -4.07 35.57 5.17
C VAL A 733 -4.18 34.49 4.10
N MET A 734 -3.83 33.25 4.44
CA MET A 734 -3.91 32.10 3.54
C MET A 734 -5.22 31.34 3.77
N ILE A 735 -5.97 31.04 2.71
CA ILE A 735 -7.22 30.27 2.78
C ILE A 735 -6.99 28.90 2.15
N GLN A 736 -7.24 27.82 2.91
CA GLN A 736 -7.06 26.45 2.45
C GLN A 736 -8.25 25.91 1.66
N CYS A 737 -7.99 24.89 0.84
CA CYS A 737 -8.98 24.08 0.11
C CYS A 737 -9.76 24.82 -0.99
N ILE A 738 -9.14 25.83 -1.62
CA ILE A 738 -9.74 26.57 -2.74
C ILE A 738 -9.87 25.64 -3.95
N GLY A 739 -11.09 25.49 -4.45
CA GLY A 739 -11.44 24.44 -5.43
C GLY A 739 -11.12 23.01 -4.98
N SER A 740 -11.27 22.64 -3.71
CA SER A 740 -11.06 21.24 -3.26
C SER A 740 -11.95 20.88 -2.07
N ARG A 741 -12.26 19.58 -1.92
CA ARG A 741 -13.03 19.03 -0.79
C ARG A 741 -14.44 19.61 -0.65
N GLU A 742 -15.03 19.97 -1.79
CA GLU A 742 -16.41 20.46 -1.94
C GLU A 742 -16.95 20.07 -3.31
N GLU A 743 -18.25 19.76 -3.39
CA GLU A 743 -18.90 19.41 -4.65
C GLU A 743 -18.83 20.58 -5.66
N PRO A 744 -18.59 20.30 -6.96
CA PRO A 744 -18.50 18.98 -7.60
C PRO A 744 -17.12 18.29 -7.48
N THR A 745 -16.14 18.89 -6.79
CA THR A 745 -14.76 18.42 -6.67
C THR A 745 -14.41 18.00 -5.24
N ASN A 746 -15.10 16.96 -4.73
CA ASN A 746 -14.92 16.48 -3.37
C ASN A 746 -13.72 15.53 -3.22
N TYR A 747 -12.52 16.06 -3.45
CA TYR A 747 -11.25 15.39 -3.18
C TYR A 747 -10.19 16.38 -2.70
N CYS A 748 -9.12 15.87 -2.11
CA CYS A 748 -7.99 16.65 -1.66
C CYS A 748 -6.88 16.70 -2.72
N SER A 749 -6.41 17.91 -3.00
CA SER A 749 -5.31 18.14 -3.94
C SER A 749 -3.91 17.84 -3.40
N ARG A 750 -3.80 17.34 -2.16
CA ARG A 750 -2.58 16.86 -1.46
C ARG A 750 -1.44 17.86 -1.22
N VAL A 751 -1.28 18.90 -2.06
CA VAL A 751 -0.14 19.83 -2.06
C VAL A 751 -0.43 21.16 -1.34
N CYS A 752 -1.67 21.65 -1.39
CA CYS A 752 -2.03 23.01 -0.93
C CYS A 752 -1.71 23.31 0.54
N CYS A 753 -1.80 22.33 1.44
CA CYS A 753 -1.39 22.51 2.85
C CYS A 753 0.13 22.64 2.99
N GLN A 754 0.90 21.94 2.15
CA GLN A 754 2.36 21.98 2.20
C GLN A 754 2.87 23.32 1.65
N ASP A 755 2.26 23.83 0.57
CA ASP A 755 2.60 25.14 0.02
C ASP A 755 2.34 26.27 1.01
N ALA A 756 1.19 26.22 1.70
CA ALA A 756 0.88 27.19 2.74
C ALA A 756 1.91 27.17 3.88
N LEU A 757 2.32 25.98 4.35
CA LEU A 757 3.35 25.86 5.38
C LEU A 757 4.70 26.37 4.89
N LYS A 758 5.12 25.95 3.68
CA LYS A 758 6.36 26.39 3.03
C LYS A 758 6.45 27.91 2.97
N ASN A 759 5.44 28.54 2.37
CA ASN A 759 5.42 30.00 2.17
C ASN A 759 5.28 30.75 3.51
N SER A 760 4.50 30.22 4.46
CA SER A 760 4.40 30.80 5.80
C SER A 760 5.74 30.82 6.54
N ILE A 761 6.48 29.70 6.49
CA ILE A 761 7.80 29.59 7.11
C ILE A 761 8.78 30.53 6.41
N ALA A 762 8.80 30.55 5.08
CA ALA A 762 9.68 31.43 4.31
C ALA A 762 9.46 32.92 4.63
N ILE A 763 8.19 33.34 4.80
CA ILE A 763 7.86 34.71 5.22
C ILE A 763 8.42 35.00 6.61
N LYS A 764 8.15 34.12 7.59
CA LYS A 764 8.53 34.35 8.99
C LYS A 764 10.03 34.24 9.25
N GLU A 765 10.76 33.42 8.49
CA GLU A 765 12.21 33.31 8.60
C GLU A 765 12.92 34.53 8.01
N LYS A 766 12.41 35.10 6.90
CA LYS A 766 12.94 36.34 6.32
C LYS A 766 12.55 37.57 7.14
N THR A 767 11.28 37.65 7.54
CA THR A 767 10.71 38.81 8.24
C THR A 767 9.88 38.35 9.43
N PRO A 768 10.50 38.16 10.61
CA PRO A 768 9.81 37.67 11.81
C PRO A 768 8.64 38.56 12.27
N ASP A 769 8.67 39.85 11.96
CA ASP A 769 7.62 40.81 12.32
C ASP A 769 6.42 40.81 11.34
N ALA A 770 6.47 40.06 10.25
CA ALA A 770 5.30 39.85 9.39
C ALA A 770 4.27 38.94 10.09
N GLN A 771 2.99 39.24 9.92
CA GLN A 771 1.90 38.41 10.42
C GLN A 771 1.46 37.43 9.33
N VAL A 772 1.40 36.15 9.67
CA VAL A 772 0.84 35.13 8.78
C VAL A 772 -0.31 34.43 9.50
N VAL A 773 -1.44 34.31 8.82
CA VAL A 773 -2.64 33.64 9.30
C VAL A 773 -3.08 32.60 8.27
N VAL A 774 -3.35 31.38 8.71
CA VAL A 774 -3.84 30.29 7.85
C VAL A 774 -5.24 29.88 8.31
N LEU A 775 -6.22 30.03 7.41
CA LEU A 775 -7.61 29.62 7.60
C LEU A 775 -7.78 28.23 7.00
N TYR A 776 -8.14 27.24 7.82
CA TYR A 776 -8.10 25.83 7.41
C TYR A 776 -9.27 25.00 7.95
N ARG A 777 -9.49 23.83 7.33
CA ARG A 777 -10.40 22.78 7.84
C ARG A 777 -9.65 21.67 8.57
N ASP A 778 -8.62 21.15 7.91
CA ASP A 778 -7.67 20.18 8.46
C ASP A 778 -6.28 20.47 7.86
N MET A 779 -5.25 20.65 8.68
CA MET A 779 -3.88 20.75 8.19
C MET A 779 -3.35 19.34 7.89
N ARG A 780 -3.23 19.03 6.61
CA ARG A 780 -2.79 17.71 6.13
C ARG A 780 -1.27 17.60 6.01
N ALA A 781 -0.57 17.89 7.12
CA ALA A 781 0.87 17.75 7.26
C ALA A 781 1.27 16.32 7.69
N TYR A 782 0.96 15.31 6.86
CA TYR A 782 1.17 13.90 7.18
C TYR A 782 2.67 13.49 7.19
N GLY A 783 2.99 12.36 7.83
CA GLY A 783 4.37 11.90 7.98
C GLY A 783 5.21 12.87 8.80
N LEU A 784 6.47 13.00 8.41
CA LEU A 784 7.44 13.95 8.96
C LEU A 784 7.12 15.41 8.60
N LYS A 785 6.11 15.66 7.74
CA LYS A 785 5.69 17.03 7.40
C LYS A 785 5.07 17.76 8.61
N GLU A 786 4.68 17.03 9.65
CA GLU A 786 4.18 17.58 10.91
C GLU A 786 5.18 18.53 11.57
N ASP A 787 6.48 18.31 11.39
CA ASP A 787 7.49 19.19 11.98
C ASP A 787 7.49 20.57 11.34
N TYR A 788 7.17 20.69 10.05
CA TYR A 788 6.98 21.98 9.40
C TYR A 788 5.71 22.67 9.91
N TYR A 789 4.65 21.91 10.20
CA TYR A 789 3.47 22.48 10.83
C TYR A 789 3.78 23.01 12.23
N ARG A 790 4.55 22.27 13.03
CA ARG A 790 5.04 22.75 14.33
C ARG A 790 5.94 23.97 14.18
N LYS A 791 6.93 23.93 13.29
CA LYS A 791 7.86 25.02 13.00
C LYS A 791 7.12 26.30 12.64
N ALA A 792 6.11 26.23 11.77
CA ALA A 792 5.27 27.38 11.43
C ALA A 792 4.59 27.98 12.67
N ARG A 793 4.04 27.14 13.56
CA ARG A 793 3.43 27.59 14.82
C ARG A 793 4.45 28.22 15.77
N ASP A 794 5.63 27.62 15.90
CA ASP A 794 6.71 28.12 16.76
C ASP A 794 7.26 29.47 16.27
N LEU A 795 7.25 29.69 14.95
CA LEU A 795 7.55 30.98 14.33
C LEU A 795 6.44 32.03 14.51
N GLY A 796 5.28 31.66 15.07
CA GLY A 796 4.17 32.58 15.34
C GLY A 796 3.13 32.70 14.22
N VAL A 797 3.06 31.72 13.31
CA VAL A 797 1.95 31.63 12.34
C VAL A 797 0.67 31.26 13.08
N LEU A 798 -0.41 32.02 12.84
CA LEU A 798 -1.71 31.76 13.45
C LEU A 798 -2.56 30.84 12.57
N PHE A 799 -3.26 29.89 13.19
CA PHE A 799 -4.10 28.92 12.48
C PHE A 799 -5.53 29.01 13.01
N PHE A 800 -6.49 29.36 12.14
CA PHE A 800 -7.90 29.42 12.50
C PHE A 800 -8.70 28.38 11.73
N LEU A 801 -9.50 27.62 12.47
CA LEU A 801 -10.36 26.60 11.90
C LEU A 801 -11.66 27.21 11.39
N PHE A 802 -12.10 26.79 10.20
CA PHE A 802 -13.43 27.05 9.67
C PHE A 802 -14.09 25.74 9.20
N THR A 803 -15.42 25.74 9.05
CA THR A 803 -16.18 24.60 8.53
C THR A 803 -16.82 24.94 7.18
N PRO A 804 -17.15 23.96 6.34
CA PRO A 804 -17.74 24.23 5.02
C PRO A 804 -19.03 25.05 5.04
N ASP A 805 -19.80 24.95 6.12
CA ASP A 805 -21.02 25.71 6.38
C ASP A 805 -20.76 27.13 6.92
N GLN A 806 -19.54 27.40 7.39
CA GLN A 806 -19.11 28.68 7.97
C GLN A 806 -17.76 29.11 7.37
N LYS A 807 -17.77 29.42 6.08
CA LYS A 807 -16.57 29.83 5.33
C LYS A 807 -16.13 31.24 5.73
N PRO A 808 -14.83 31.57 5.56
CA PRO A 808 -14.40 32.95 5.63
C PRO A 808 -15.03 33.77 4.50
N GLU A 809 -15.19 35.07 4.73
CA GLU A 809 -15.59 36.06 3.72
C GLU A 809 -14.42 37.02 3.48
N VAL A 810 -14.26 37.47 2.23
CA VAL A 810 -13.18 38.38 1.82
C VAL A 810 -13.81 39.60 1.18
N THR A 811 -13.45 40.79 1.64
CA THR A 811 -13.88 42.07 1.05
C THR A 811 -12.64 42.89 0.65
N PRO A 812 -12.42 43.13 -0.66
CA PRO A 812 -11.35 44.01 -1.12
C PRO A 812 -11.54 45.45 -0.61
N VAL A 813 -10.44 46.10 -0.21
CA VAL A 813 -10.41 47.51 0.20
C VAL A 813 -9.27 48.24 -0.52
N GLN A 814 -9.17 49.57 -0.36
CA GLN A 814 -8.22 50.39 -1.13
C GLN A 814 -6.76 49.91 -1.00
N ASP A 815 -6.34 49.49 0.20
CA ASP A 815 -4.99 49.01 0.50
C ASP A 815 -5.03 47.63 1.19
N GLY A 816 -5.55 46.61 0.47
CA GLY A 816 -5.58 45.22 0.95
C GLY A 816 -6.98 44.61 0.94
N CYS A 817 -7.26 43.74 1.91
CA CYS A 817 -8.53 43.03 2.07
C CYS A 817 -8.94 42.97 3.55
N THR A 818 -10.24 42.94 3.80
CA THR A 818 -10.78 42.53 5.11
C THR A 818 -11.24 41.08 5.00
N VAL A 819 -10.81 40.22 5.92
CA VAL A 819 -11.22 38.82 6.01
C VAL A 819 -11.96 38.58 7.32
N SER A 820 -13.18 38.06 7.24
CA SER A 820 -13.99 37.71 8.42
C SER A 820 -14.31 36.22 8.48
N LEU A 821 -14.41 35.66 9.68
CA LEU A 821 -14.87 34.30 9.92
C LEU A 821 -15.43 34.11 11.34
N PRO A 822 -16.35 33.15 11.55
CA PRO A 822 -16.78 32.79 12.89
C PRO A 822 -15.65 32.18 13.73
N GLY A 823 -15.32 32.81 14.86
CA GLY A 823 -14.32 32.31 15.81
C GLY A 823 -14.92 31.23 16.70
N LYS A 824 -14.83 29.96 16.27
CA LYS A 824 -15.46 28.81 16.94
C LYS A 824 -15.11 28.71 18.44
N ILE A 825 -13.84 28.90 18.79
CA ILE A 825 -13.37 28.84 20.19
C ILE A 825 -13.80 30.09 21.00
N LEU A 826 -13.86 31.26 20.36
CA LEU A 826 -14.15 32.53 21.02
C LEU A 826 -15.64 32.84 21.10
N GLY A 827 -16.49 32.14 20.34
CA GLY A 827 -17.91 32.43 20.18
C GLY A 827 -18.18 33.82 19.58
N LYS A 828 -17.22 34.38 18.84
CA LYS A 828 -17.28 35.74 18.26
C LYS A 828 -16.74 35.73 16.84
N GLU A 829 -17.21 36.65 16.02
CA GLU A 829 -16.61 36.91 14.71
C GLU A 829 -15.17 37.43 14.87
N ILE A 830 -14.29 36.88 14.05
CA ILE A 830 -12.89 37.30 13.91
C ILE A 830 -12.81 38.11 12.63
N VAL A 831 -12.25 39.32 12.70
CA VAL A 831 -12.01 40.19 11.55
C VAL A 831 -10.52 40.50 11.47
N ILE A 832 -9.93 40.27 10.29
CA ILE A 832 -8.50 40.40 10.02
C ILE A 832 -8.32 41.34 8.83
N ASN A 833 -7.54 42.41 9.01
CA ASN A 833 -7.10 43.25 7.89
C ASN A 833 -5.84 42.62 7.29
N ALA A 834 -5.90 42.25 6.03
CA ALA A 834 -4.85 41.55 5.29
C ALA A 834 -4.28 42.46 4.22
N ASP A 835 -2.95 42.56 4.13
CA ASP A 835 -2.28 43.18 2.99
C ASP A 835 -2.36 42.27 1.75
N TYR A 836 -2.30 40.95 1.98
CA TYR A 836 -2.47 39.94 0.95
C TYR A 836 -3.39 38.82 1.43
N VAL A 837 -4.30 38.39 0.55
CA VAL A 837 -5.05 37.15 0.70
C VAL A 837 -4.45 36.12 -0.26
N VAL A 838 -4.16 34.93 0.24
CA VAL A 838 -3.45 33.88 -0.50
C VAL A 838 -4.34 32.65 -0.58
N LEU A 839 -4.80 32.33 -1.79
CA LEU A 839 -5.68 31.23 -2.09
C LEU A 839 -4.86 29.96 -2.32
N SER A 840 -5.04 28.96 -1.44
CA SER A 840 -4.35 27.67 -1.58
C SER A 840 -5.15 26.73 -2.48
N THR A 841 -4.93 26.94 -3.78
CA THR A 841 -5.57 26.30 -4.92
C THR A 841 -5.34 24.80 -5.00
N GLY A 842 -6.36 24.11 -5.52
CA GLY A 842 -6.29 22.69 -5.84
C GLY A 842 -5.61 22.38 -7.17
N LEU A 843 -5.51 21.08 -7.47
CA LEU A 843 -5.10 20.55 -8.76
C LEU A 843 -6.32 19.99 -9.50
N ARG A 844 -6.25 20.01 -10.83
CA ARG A 844 -7.23 19.45 -11.76
C ARG A 844 -6.55 18.51 -12.74
N PRO A 845 -7.27 17.49 -13.24
CA PRO A 845 -6.85 16.81 -14.46
C PRO A 845 -6.69 17.81 -15.62
N GLN A 846 -5.98 17.39 -16.66
CA GLN A 846 -5.96 18.17 -17.90
C GLN A 846 -7.38 18.27 -18.51
N PRO A 847 -7.78 19.42 -19.09
CA PRO A 847 -9.14 19.58 -19.64
C PRO A 847 -9.48 18.56 -20.74
N ASP A 848 -8.48 18.09 -21.48
CA ASP A 848 -8.60 17.10 -22.55
C ASP A 848 -8.45 15.65 -22.08
N VAL A 849 -8.31 15.40 -20.76
CA VAL A 849 -8.01 14.06 -20.21
C VAL A 849 -9.03 13.00 -20.66
N THR A 850 -10.32 13.34 -20.70
CA THR A 850 -11.39 12.40 -21.06
C THR A 850 -11.39 12.08 -22.55
N GLU A 851 -11.00 13.04 -23.40
CA GLU A 851 -10.81 12.79 -24.83
C GLU A 851 -9.56 11.93 -25.06
N PHE A 852 -8.46 12.27 -24.39
CA PHE A 852 -7.22 11.53 -24.44
C PHE A 852 -7.38 10.08 -23.95
N ALA A 853 -8.08 9.87 -22.83
CA ALA A 853 -8.37 8.55 -22.28
C ALA A 853 -9.14 7.68 -23.27
N LYS A 854 -10.11 8.27 -24.01
CA LYS A 854 -10.87 7.56 -25.06
C LYS A 854 -9.98 7.06 -26.19
N LYS A 855 -8.97 7.84 -26.61
CA LYS A 855 -8.02 7.42 -27.66
C LYS A 855 -7.32 6.11 -27.30
N TYR A 856 -6.93 5.98 -26.04
CA TYR A 856 -6.25 4.79 -25.52
C TYR A 856 -7.17 3.76 -24.86
N LYS A 857 -8.49 4.00 -24.84
CA LYS A 857 -9.47 3.18 -24.11
C LYS A 857 -9.13 3.02 -22.62
N LEU A 858 -8.54 4.05 -22.03
CA LEU A 858 -8.21 4.12 -20.61
C LEU A 858 -9.42 4.63 -19.83
N THR A 859 -9.51 4.23 -18.57
CA THR A 859 -10.57 4.64 -17.66
C THR A 859 -10.12 5.79 -16.78
N CYS A 860 -11.02 6.74 -16.51
CA CYS A 860 -10.87 7.74 -15.47
C CYS A 860 -11.81 7.44 -14.30
N ASN A 861 -11.48 7.94 -13.12
CA ASN A 861 -12.38 7.95 -11.97
C ASN A 861 -13.43 9.07 -12.13
N ILE A 862 -14.32 9.20 -11.16
CA ILE A 862 -15.40 10.22 -11.20
C ILE A 862 -14.89 11.67 -11.12
N ASP A 863 -13.62 11.88 -10.78
CA ASP A 863 -12.97 13.19 -10.73
C ASP A 863 -12.13 13.46 -12.00
N ASP A 864 -12.32 12.65 -13.04
CA ASP A 864 -11.60 12.68 -14.32
C ASP A 864 -10.08 12.41 -14.25
N PHE A 865 -9.55 11.96 -13.11
CA PHE A 865 -8.19 11.43 -13.05
C PHE A 865 -8.14 10.00 -13.59
N PHE A 866 -7.07 9.64 -14.29
CA PHE A 866 -6.85 8.25 -14.73
C PHE A 866 -6.99 7.25 -13.58
N LEU A 867 -7.60 6.10 -13.86
CA LEU A 867 -7.81 5.01 -12.93
C LEU A 867 -6.78 3.90 -13.20
N GLU A 868 -5.96 3.66 -12.18
CA GLU A 868 -4.97 2.59 -12.12
C GLU A 868 -5.61 1.20 -12.12
N ALA A 869 -4.81 0.18 -12.43
CA ALA A 869 -5.20 -1.23 -12.42
C ALA A 869 -5.69 -1.66 -11.03
N HIS A 870 -4.97 -1.21 -9.99
CA HIS A 870 -5.38 -1.41 -8.61
C HIS A 870 -4.72 -0.40 -7.67
N VAL A 871 -5.52 0.38 -6.92
CA VAL A 871 -5.08 1.44 -5.98
C VAL A 871 -3.95 0.99 -5.06
N LYS A 872 -3.97 -0.27 -4.61
CA LYS A 872 -2.98 -0.84 -3.67
C LYS A 872 -1.80 -1.58 -4.30
N LEU A 873 -2.05 -2.58 -5.14
CA LEU A 873 -1.01 -3.51 -5.60
C LEU A 873 -0.39 -3.11 -6.95
N ARG A 874 -1.09 -2.31 -7.74
CA ARG A 874 -0.67 -1.89 -9.08
C ARG A 874 -1.03 -0.41 -9.30
N PRO A 875 -0.50 0.50 -8.45
CA PRO A 875 -0.89 1.92 -8.47
C PRO A 875 -0.32 2.71 -9.66
N VAL A 876 0.59 2.12 -10.44
CA VAL A 876 1.27 2.74 -11.59
C VAL A 876 1.00 2.02 -12.92
N ASP A 877 0.09 1.04 -12.91
CA ASP A 877 -0.28 0.27 -14.09
C ASP A 877 -1.70 0.66 -14.52
N PHE A 878 -2.02 0.50 -15.80
CA PHE A 878 -3.41 0.39 -16.23
C PHE A 878 -3.86 -1.08 -16.30
N PRO A 879 -5.17 -1.36 -16.30
CA PRO A 879 -5.68 -2.71 -16.54
C PRO A 879 -5.24 -3.27 -17.90
N SER A 880 -5.05 -2.41 -18.90
CA SER A 880 -4.54 -2.76 -20.22
C SER A 880 -3.03 -2.99 -20.17
N GLU A 881 -2.58 -4.13 -20.67
CA GLU A 881 -1.15 -4.47 -20.71
C GLU A 881 -0.34 -3.52 -21.59
N GLY A 882 0.89 -3.19 -21.17
CA GLY A 882 1.77 -2.25 -21.87
C GLY A 882 1.49 -0.78 -21.58
N PHE A 883 0.46 -0.46 -20.78
CA PHE A 883 0.12 0.91 -20.39
C PHE A 883 0.40 1.15 -18.91
N PHE A 884 1.09 2.26 -18.63
CA PHE A 884 1.51 2.67 -17.29
C PHE A 884 1.15 4.13 -17.03
N ILE A 885 1.13 4.53 -15.76
CA ILE A 885 0.87 5.91 -15.34
C ILE A 885 1.91 6.41 -14.34
N ALA A 886 2.31 7.68 -14.50
CA ALA A 886 3.12 8.41 -13.54
C ALA A 886 2.62 9.85 -13.40
N GLY A 887 2.68 10.45 -12.20
CA GLY A 887 2.20 11.81 -11.98
C GLY A 887 2.31 12.32 -10.56
#